data_AF-A0A934WH07-F1
#
_entry.id   AF-A0A934WH07-F1
#
_cell.length_a   1.000
_cell.length_b   1.000
_cell.length_c   1.000
_cell.angle_alpha   90.00
_cell.angle_beta   90.00
_cell.angle_gamma   90.00
#
_symmetry.space_group_name_H-M   'P 1'
#
loop_
_entity.id
_entity.type
_entity.pdbx_description
1 polymer ?
#
loop_
_entity_poly.entity_id
_entity_poly.type
_entity_poly.pdbx_seq_one_letter_code
_entity_poly.pdbx_strand_id
1 'polypeptide(L)'
;MKKIIYTISCCLSLIFTHFSCNDYLSVDKYFNDMLTLDSAFTKRVYAEEFLANAWAPMYTLVSDIASPNDGNGDQGGNFNYASDDLIFGKYNGGNKCREYQNCEYTSSNQREDRWGRAYECIRKASICIHSIKHCRDMSASERQDFEAQARFLRAYAYWVLVRQYGPMPLIKDEGLDVTLSYEELSIPRSTYDECVEFITEEFALAAQNLPLSRTANNIGRPSRGAALAARAKVFLYAASPLFNGNKEMFDLKNKDGQQLINQTYDERKWALAAAAALEVMELNTYELLVVDTSKTTVKPPFNASYSNKNFPEGWADIDTYQSYRQMFNGEINPSKNKELIFTRPNDGANDIIDIVHKSMPRSLGGENTIAVTLKQVEAYGMNDGRSIGEAEATGDYKKEGYTTSQNDYPFLLSGVSLMYANREPRFYASIAFNGSLWECTSAADAKNKNQQIFYYKLSGENGKDLSRLEYYLRTGVGLKKYCHPEDSWKEGGYRVPKYEPAIRYADVLLWYAEALNELTKSYDIPDFTGERTIKVERNIANIRSAFKPIRMRAGIPDLQDNIYSSVTEFRRALKHERQIEMFAESSRYWDLRRWKDAATEEAGPIMGYNVDMNGTDQQRNLFYKPTVVSSIPKIFLRKMYLWPIPSQSEMKRNVNLVQNPDWN
;
A
#
# COMPACT_ATOMS: atom_id res chain seq x y z
N MET A 1 -56.99 47.85 6.31
CA MET A 1 -55.57 48.19 6.07
C MET A 1 -54.79 48.06 7.39
N LYS A 2 -53.59 47.47 7.36
CA LYS A 2 -52.64 47.22 8.49
C LYS A 2 -52.72 45.91 9.30
N LYS A 3 -53.28 44.80 8.79
CA LYS A 3 -53.07 43.46 9.41
C LYS A 3 -52.84 42.28 8.44
N ILE A 4 -52.55 42.52 7.17
CA ILE A 4 -52.30 41.45 6.16
C ILE A 4 -50.88 41.55 5.53
N ILE A 5 -50.02 42.44 6.03
CA ILE A 5 -48.65 42.65 5.47
C ILE A 5 -47.55 42.00 6.33
N TYR A 6 -47.83 41.59 7.57
CA TYR A 6 -46.81 41.01 8.46
C TYR A 6 -46.73 39.48 8.47
N THR A 7 -47.70 38.78 7.88
CA THR A 7 -47.70 37.29 7.83
C THR A 7 -47.13 36.74 6.52
N ILE A 8 -46.93 37.57 5.49
CA ILE A 8 -46.31 37.17 4.22
C ILE A 8 -44.80 37.52 4.20
N SER A 9 -44.33 38.39 5.10
CA SER A 9 -42.92 38.75 5.22
C SER A 9 -42.08 37.85 6.15
N CYS A 10 -42.69 36.89 6.85
CA CYS A 10 -41.99 35.90 7.69
C CYS A 10 -41.88 34.50 7.06
N CYS A 11 -42.42 34.29 5.85
CA CYS A 11 -42.29 33.03 5.11
C CYS A 11 -41.36 33.14 3.88
N LEU A 12 -40.72 34.30 3.66
CA LEU A 12 -39.80 34.54 2.55
C LEU A 12 -38.35 34.83 2.99
N SER A 13 -38.06 34.77 4.28
CA SER A 13 -36.73 34.99 4.87
C SER A 13 -36.14 33.76 5.56
N LEU A 14 -36.71 32.56 5.32
CA LEU A 14 -36.27 31.28 5.92
C LEU A 14 -35.91 30.19 4.88
N ILE A 15 -35.61 30.57 3.62
CA ILE A 15 -35.10 29.66 2.57
C ILE A 15 -33.81 30.22 1.93
N PHE A 16 -32.94 30.85 2.72
CA PHE A 16 -31.60 31.22 2.28
C PHE A 16 -30.54 30.79 3.29
N THR A 17 -30.39 29.48 3.45
CA THR A 17 -29.16 28.86 3.95
C THR A 17 -28.82 27.62 3.12
N HIS A 18 -27.63 27.64 2.52
CA HIS A 18 -26.92 26.53 1.88
C HIS A 18 -27.40 26.01 0.51
N PHE A 19 -27.23 26.83 -0.53
CA PHE A 19 -26.71 26.36 -1.83
C PHE A 19 -25.59 27.30 -2.27
N SER A 20 -24.34 26.90 -2.05
CA SER A 20 -23.20 27.50 -2.77
C SER A 20 -23.21 26.91 -4.17
N CYS A 21 -23.90 27.58 -5.09
CA CYS A 21 -23.65 27.42 -6.52
C CYS A 21 -22.38 28.22 -6.85
N ASN A 22 -21.24 27.53 -6.87
CA ASN A 22 -20.01 28.01 -7.51
C ASN A 22 -19.78 27.31 -8.87
N ASP A 23 -20.86 26.90 -9.55
CA ASP A 23 -20.81 26.47 -10.96
C ASP A 23 -21.52 27.52 -11.84
N TYR A 24 -20.99 28.75 -11.83
CA TYR A 24 -21.33 29.74 -12.85
C TYR A 24 -20.07 30.03 -13.68
N LEU A 25 -20.11 29.54 -14.92
CA LEU A 25 -19.10 29.71 -15.98
C LEU A 25 -17.85 28.82 -15.91
N SER A 26 -17.99 27.51 -15.70
CA SER A 26 -17.03 26.54 -16.24
C SER A 26 -17.44 26.17 -17.67
N VAL A 27 -17.19 27.09 -18.60
CA VAL A 27 -17.38 26.89 -20.05
C VAL A 27 -16.61 25.63 -20.53
N ASP A 28 -15.55 25.24 -19.83
CA ASP A 28 -14.74 24.04 -20.10
C ASP A 28 -15.48 22.71 -19.89
N LYS A 29 -16.48 22.66 -19.00
CA LYS A 29 -17.23 21.42 -18.72
C LYS A 29 -18.21 21.08 -19.85
N TYR A 30 -18.74 22.11 -20.52
CA TYR A 30 -19.64 21.97 -21.67
C TYR A 30 -18.90 21.84 -23.01
N PHE A 31 -17.67 22.34 -23.14
CA PHE A 31 -16.87 22.15 -24.36
C PHE A 31 -16.38 20.71 -24.54
N ASN A 32 -16.06 20.01 -23.43
CA ASN A 32 -15.54 18.64 -23.48
C ASN A 32 -16.61 17.59 -23.78
N ASP A 33 -17.86 17.81 -23.36
CA ASP A 33 -18.99 16.94 -23.72
C ASP A 33 -19.41 17.10 -25.20
N MET A 34 -18.92 18.14 -25.90
CA MET A 34 -19.19 18.40 -27.32
C MET A 34 -18.07 17.94 -28.28
N LEU A 35 -16.94 17.44 -27.79
CA LEU A 35 -16.00 16.71 -28.64
C LEU A 35 -16.59 15.32 -28.89
N THR A 36 -17.10 15.09 -30.10
CA THR A 36 -17.45 13.73 -30.53
C THR A 36 -16.22 12.82 -30.35
N LEU A 37 -16.43 11.54 -30.01
CA LEU A 37 -15.37 10.53 -29.90
C LEU A 37 -14.38 10.61 -31.09
N ASP A 38 -14.91 10.84 -32.29
CA ASP A 38 -14.12 10.99 -33.51
C ASP A 38 -13.17 12.21 -33.49
N SER A 39 -13.58 13.32 -32.86
CA SER A 39 -12.77 14.53 -32.76
C SER A 39 -11.69 14.46 -31.68
N ALA A 40 -11.93 13.73 -30.59
CA ALA A 40 -10.98 13.57 -29.48
C ALA A 40 -9.66 12.89 -29.89
N PHE A 41 -9.68 12.02 -30.91
CA PHE A 41 -8.49 11.31 -31.39
C PHE A 41 -7.91 11.92 -32.69
N THR A 42 -8.26 13.16 -33.04
CA THR A 42 -7.69 13.83 -34.22
C THR A 42 -6.32 14.46 -33.96
N LYS A 43 -6.12 15.04 -32.77
CA LYS A 43 -4.89 15.75 -32.37
C LYS A 43 -4.26 15.10 -31.15
N ARG A 44 -2.94 15.27 -31.01
CA ARG A 44 -2.17 14.69 -29.91
C ARG A 44 -2.68 15.10 -28.53
N VAL A 45 -2.88 16.40 -28.34
CA VAL A 45 -3.26 17.00 -27.05
C VAL A 45 -4.56 16.41 -26.53
N TYR A 46 -5.59 16.32 -27.38
CA TYR A 46 -6.89 15.77 -26.99
C TYR A 46 -6.84 14.26 -26.68
N ALA A 47 -6.03 13.50 -27.43
CA ALA A 47 -5.83 12.08 -27.13
C ALA A 47 -5.13 11.90 -25.78
N GLU A 48 -4.10 12.69 -25.49
CA GLU A 48 -3.38 12.66 -24.20
C GLU A 48 -4.27 13.10 -23.03
N GLU A 49 -5.11 14.11 -23.21
CA GLU A 49 -6.11 14.54 -22.22
C GLU A 49 -7.16 13.45 -21.97
N PHE A 50 -7.64 12.78 -23.02
CA PHE A 50 -8.59 11.68 -22.88
C PHE A 50 -7.96 10.51 -22.10
N LEU A 51 -6.70 10.15 -22.39
CA LEU A 51 -5.99 9.13 -21.64
C LEU A 51 -5.82 9.55 -20.17
N ALA A 52 -5.44 10.79 -19.89
CA ALA A 52 -5.36 11.30 -18.52
C ALA A 52 -6.72 11.22 -17.80
N ASN A 53 -7.81 11.54 -18.49
CA ASN A 53 -9.17 11.38 -17.96
C ASN A 53 -9.54 9.90 -17.72
N ALA A 54 -9.03 8.97 -18.52
CA ALA A 54 -9.18 7.53 -18.30
C ALA A 54 -8.49 7.07 -16.99
N TRP A 55 -7.41 7.73 -16.59
CA TRP A 55 -6.73 7.50 -15.31
C TRP A 55 -7.46 8.11 -14.10
N ALA A 56 -8.35 9.08 -14.30
CA ALA A 56 -8.96 9.81 -13.18
C ALA A 56 -9.71 8.91 -12.17
N PRO A 57 -10.52 7.90 -12.57
CA PRO A 57 -11.18 7.03 -11.60
C PRO A 57 -10.19 6.12 -10.86
N MET A 58 -9.02 5.83 -11.44
CA MET A 58 -7.96 5.06 -10.76
C MET A 58 -7.45 5.75 -9.51
N TYR A 59 -7.51 7.08 -9.44
CA TYR A 59 -7.12 7.80 -8.23
C TYR A 59 -7.81 7.23 -6.99
N THR A 60 -9.12 6.99 -7.05
CA THR A 60 -9.87 6.38 -5.95
C THR A 60 -9.57 4.89 -5.73
N LEU A 61 -9.20 4.17 -6.78
CA LEU A 61 -9.04 2.72 -6.76
C LEU A 61 -7.70 2.27 -6.20
N VAL A 62 -6.66 3.08 -6.42
CA VAL A 62 -5.28 2.71 -6.15
C VAL A 62 -4.58 3.61 -5.15
N SER A 63 -5.26 4.56 -4.49
CA SER A 63 -4.81 5.26 -3.27
C SER A 63 -4.58 4.29 -2.10
N ASP A 64 -3.76 3.27 -2.30
CA ASP A 64 -3.45 2.21 -1.36
C ASP A 64 -2.54 2.74 -0.24
N ILE A 65 -1.56 3.60 -0.59
CA ILE A 65 -0.68 4.30 0.35
C ILE A 65 -1.08 5.79 0.38
N ALA A 66 -2.20 6.07 1.04
CA ALA A 66 -2.71 7.42 1.20
C ALA A 66 -3.17 7.64 2.63
N SER A 67 -3.41 8.90 3.01
CA SER A 67 -4.00 9.24 4.30
C SER A 67 -5.33 8.49 4.50
N PRO A 68 -5.66 8.10 5.75
CA PRO A 68 -7.00 7.62 6.06
C PRO A 68 -8.01 8.75 5.81
N ASN A 69 -9.18 8.38 5.31
CA ASN A 69 -10.27 9.32 5.08
C ASN A 69 -10.94 9.73 6.41
N ASP A 70 -11.09 11.03 6.65
CA ASP A 70 -11.72 11.58 7.85
C ASP A 70 -13.13 12.17 7.62
N GLY A 71 -13.77 11.86 6.48
CA GLY A 71 -15.14 12.31 6.14
C GLY A 71 -15.84 11.54 5.00
N ASN A 72 -16.88 12.16 4.42
CA ASN A 72 -17.76 11.58 3.37
C ASN A 72 -17.13 11.52 1.96
N GLY A 73 -15.83 11.76 1.80
CA GLY A 73 -15.16 11.65 0.50
C GLY A 73 -15.02 10.20 0.04
N ASP A 74 -14.83 9.94 -1.24
CA ASP A 74 -14.54 8.60 -1.78
C ASP A 74 -13.06 8.18 -1.65
N GLN A 75 -12.20 9.00 -1.03
CA GLN A 75 -10.75 8.92 -1.19
C GLN A 75 -10.02 8.55 0.10
N GLY A 76 -9.11 7.57 0.08
CA GLY A 76 -8.19 7.32 1.20
C GLY A 76 -7.55 5.93 1.20
N GLY A 77 -6.41 5.82 1.88
CA GLY A 77 -5.62 4.59 2.06
C GLY A 77 -6.24 3.61 3.04
N ASN A 78 -7.55 3.43 3.01
CA ASN A 78 -8.32 2.78 4.06
C ASN A 78 -7.84 1.36 4.38
N PHE A 79 -7.42 0.60 3.35
CA PHE A 79 -6.87 -0.76 3.52
C PHE A 79 -5.55 -0.79 4.30
N ASN A 80 -4.73 0.26 4.21
CA ASN A 80 -3.48 0.39 4.96
C ASN A 80 -3.70 0.49 6.48
N TYR A 81 -4.92 0.85 6.92
CA TYR A 81 -5.30 1.02 8.33
C TYR A 81 -6.36 0.02 8.79
N ALA A 82 -6.70 -0.96 7.95
CA ALA A 82 -7.74 -1.97 8.22
C ALA A 82 -7.16 -3.34 8.62
N SER A 83 -5.83 -3.46 8.72
CA SER A 83 -5.14 -4.72 9.06
C SER A 83 -4.63 -4.73 10.51
N ASP A 84 -3.67 -5.58 10.85
CA ASP A 84 -3.18 -5.82 12.23
C ASP A 84 -1.94 -4.99 12.62
N ASP A 85 -1.45 -4.15 11.72
CA ASP A 85 -0.19 -3.42 11.84
C ASP A 85 -0.38 -1.92 12.14
N LEU A 86 -1.32 -1.26 11.46
CA LEU A 86 -1.54 0.18 11.52
C LEU A 86 -3.01 0.53 11.77
N ILE A 87 -3.24 1.56 12.58
CA ILE A 87 -4.55 1.97 13.06
C ILE A 87 -4.74 3.46 12.87
N PHE A 88 -5.92 3.85 12.38
CA PHE A 88 -6.36 5.24 12.42
C PHE A 88 -7.20 5.53 13.67
N GLY A 89 -6.69 6.42 14.52
CA GLY A 89 -7.18 6.72 15.86
C GLY A 89 -8.35 7.70 15.94
N LYS A 90 -8.72 8.41 14.86
CA LYS A 90 -9.88 9.30 14.85
C LYS A 90 -11.16 8.47 14.80
N TYR A 91 -11.87 8.37 15.92
CA TYR A 91 -12.99 7.45 16.10
C TYR A 91 -14.32 8.20 16.04
N ASN A 92 -14.64 8.69 14.84
CA ASN A 92 -15.84 9.47 14.57
C ASN A 92 -16.78 8.61 13.70
N GLY A 93 -18.07 8.92 13.67
CA GLY A 93 -18.99 8.28 12.71
C GLY A 93 -18.51 8.53 11.27
N GLY A 94 -18.42 7.48 10.44
CA GLY A 94 -17.96 7.57 9.05
C GLY A 94 -16.49 7.24 8.79
N ASN A 95 -15.73 6.76 9.78
CA ASN A 95 -14.36 6.27 9.57
C ASN A 95 -14.37 4.94 8.79
N LYS A 96 -14.06 4.99 7.49
CA LYS A 96 -14.03 3.83 6.60
C LYS A 96 -12.99 2.77 6.99
N CYS A 97 -11.84 3.18 7.54
CA CYS A 97 -10.80 2.24 7.97
C CYS A 97 -11.35 1.27 9.04
N ARG A 98 -12.06 1.83 10.02
CA ARG A 98 -12.76 1.04 11.05
C ARG A 98 -13.85 0.18 10.44
N GLU A 99 -14.67 0.76 9.58
CA GLU A 99 -15.76 0.03 8.93
C GLU A 99 -15.24 -1.19 8.16
N TYR A 100 -14.05 -1.09 7.54
CA TYR A 100 -13.42 -2.19 6.81
C TYR A 100 -12.87 -3.24 7.76
N GLN A 101 -12.20 -2.80 8.83
CA GLN A 101 -11.68 -3.67 9.88
C GLN A 101 -12.78 -4.48 10.59
N ASN A 102 -13.95 -3.86 10.81
CA ASN A 102 -15.06 -4.46 11.56
C ASN A 102 -16.14 -5.12 10.69
N CYS A 103 -15.95 -5.16 9.37
CA CYS A 103 -16.94 -5.69 8.43
C CYS A 103 -18.30 -4.93 8.47
N GLU A 104 -18.28 -3.61 8.65
CA GLU A 104 -19.45 -2.71 8.70
C GLU A 104 -19.91 -2.21 7.30
N TYR A 105 -19.42 -2.86 6.23
CA TYR A 105 -19.83 -2.66 4.84
C TYR A 105 -20.73 -3.80 4.37
N THR A 106 -21.59 -3.55 3.39
CA THR A 106 -22.57 -4.53 2.88
C THR A 106 -22.69 -4.45 1.36
N SER A 107 -23.37 -5.42 0.74
CA SER A 107 -23.69 -5.39 -0.69
C SER A 107 -24.48 -4.14 -1.08
N SER A 108 -25.33 -3.61 -0.19
CA SER A 108 -26.11 -2.39 -0.41
C SER A 108 -25.35 -1.10 -0.08
N ASN A 109 -24.28 -1.16 0.71
CA ASN A 109 -23.46 -0.02 1.08
C ASN A 109 -21.98 -0.41 1.17
N GLN A 110 -21.28 -0.23 0.04
CA GLN A 110 -19.86 -0.55 -0.12
C GLN A 110 -18.93 0.53 0.45
N ARG A 111 -19.48 1.66 0.91
CA ARG A 111 -18.75 2.88 1.31
C ARG A 111 -17.98 3.61 0.20
N GLU A 112 -17.59 2.90 -0.84
CA GLU A 112 -16.87 3.41 -2.01
C GLU A 112 -17.35 2.66 -3.27
N ASP A 113 -17.66 3.39 -4.35
CA ASP A 113 -17.97 2.78 -5.64
C ASP A 113 -16.69 2.36 -6.39
N ARG A 114 -15.99 1.35 -5.85
CA ARG A 114 -14.77 0.83 -6.47
C ARG A 114 -15.07 -0.02 -7.71
N TRP A 115 -16.19 -0.74 -7.71
CA TRP A 115 -16.59 -1.56 -8.85
C TRP A 115 -16.92 -0.69 -10.08
N GLY A 116 -17.81 0.29 -9.93
CA GLY A 116 -18.22 1.18 -11.02
C GLY A 116 -17.06 1.98 -11.59
N ARG A 117 -16.22 2.56 -10.73
CA ARG A 117 -15.01 3.31 -11.15
C ARG A 117 -14.02 2.43 -11.94
N ALA A 118 -13.86 1.16 -11.58
CA ALA A 118 -12.95 0.27 -12.29
C ALA A 118 -13.45 -0.06 -13.70
N TYR A 119 -14.75 -0.35 -13.85
CA TYR A 119 -15.35 -0.55 -15.17
C TYR A 119 -15.42 0.73 -16.01
N GLU A 120 -15.52 1.90 -15.37
CA GLU A 120 -15.34 3.18 -16.05
C GLU A 120 -13.94 3.31 -16.66
N CYS A 121 -12.87 3.00 -15.89
CA CYS A 121 -11.50 2.97 -16.39
C CYS A 121 -11.35 1.99 -17.55
N ILE A 122 -11.86 0.77 -17.41
CA ILE A 122 -11.79 -0.28 -18.43
C ILE A 122 -12.41 0.21 -19.73
N ARG A 123 -13.62 0.79 -19.66
CA ARG A 123 -14.31 1.34 -20.84
C ARG A 123 -13.51 2.44 -21.52
N LYS A 124 -13.02 3.43 -20.75
CA LYS A 124 -12.23 4.55 -21.29
C LYS A 124 -10.91 4.07 -21.89
N ALA A 125 -10.24 3.10 -21.27
CA ALA A 125 -9.03 2.49 -21.79
C ALA A 125 -9.26 1.74 -23.11
N SER A 126 -10.33 0.94 -23.22
CA SER A 126 -10.69 0.26 -24.46
C SER A 126 -10.96 1.26 -25.60
N ILE A 127 -11.63 2.38 -25.32
CA ILE A 127 -11.82 3.47 -26.30
C ILE A 127 -10.48 4.01 -26.79
N CYS A 128 -9.52 4.26 -25.89
CA CYS A 128 -8.18 4.74 -26.24
C CYS A 128 -7.47 3.77 -27.20
N ILE A 129 -7.52 2.47 -26.89
CA ILE A 129 -6.86 1.41 -27.67
C ILE A 129 -7.39 1.39 -29.11
N HIS A 130 -8.72 1.43 -29.30
CA HIS A 130 -9.31 1.35 -30.64
C HIS A 130 -9.19 2.62 -31.45
N SER A 131 -9.20 3.77 -30.78
CA SER A 131 -9.34 5.08 -31.44
C SER A 131 -8.01 5.72 -31.81
N ILE A 132 -6.90 5.38 -31.12
CA ILE A 132 -5.61 6.04 -31.31
C ILE A 132 -5.06 5.94 -32.74
N LYS A 133 -5.43 4.89 -33.49
CA LYS A 133 -5.06 4.72 -34.91
C LYS A 133 -5.52 5.88 -35.80
N HIS A 134 -6.56 6.61 -35.39
CA HIS A 134 -7.10 7.76 -36.12
C HIS A 134 -6.30 9.06 -35.88
N CYS A 135 -5.46 9.10 -34.84
CA CYS A 135 -4.59 10.24 -34.58
C CYS A 135 -3.44 10.27 -35.59
N ARG A 136 -3.44 11.26 -36.47
CA ARG A 136 -2.37 11.48 -37.47
C ARG A 136 -1.25 12.39 -36.98
N ASP A 137 -1.47 13.02 -35.82
CA ASP A 137 -0.58 13.98 -35.15
C ASP A 137 0.45 13.30 -34.20
N MET A 138 0.57 11.98 -34.30
CA MET A 138 1.53 11.16 -33.54
C MET A 138 2.27 10.23 -34.50
N SER A 139 3.57 10.01 -34.25
CA SER A 139 4.34 8.97 -34.95
C SER A 139 3.82 7.56 -34.64
N ALA A 140 4.24 6.56 -35.41
CA ALA A 140 3.88 5.17 -35.15
C ALA A 140 4.33 4.70 -33.75
N SER A 141 5.55 5.05 -33.34
CA SER A 141 6.08 4.68 -32.02
C SER A 141 5.35 5.39 -30.87
N GLU A 142 4.97 6.66 -31.03
CA GLU A 142 4.19 7.38 -30.02
C GLU A 142 2.79 6.79 -29.87
N ARG A 143 2.15 6.36 -30.97
CA ARG A 143 0.86 5.67 -30.91
C ARG A 143 0.96 4.30 -30.24
N GLN A 144 2.04 3.57 -30.47
CA GLN A 144 2.31 2.30 -29.79
C GLN A 144 2.52 2.49 -28.28
N ASP A 145 3.30 3.48 -27.85
CA ASP A 145 3.46 3.81 -26.43
C ASP A 145 2.15 4.27 -25.79
N PHE A 146 1.33 5.05 -26.51
CA PHE A 146 0.00 5.46 -26.05
C PHE A 146 -0.94 4.26 -25.86
N GLU A 147 -1.03 3.39 -26.87
CA GLU A 147 -1.85 2.17 -26.80
C GLU A 147 -1.40 1.29 -25.63
N ALA A 148 -0.09 1.14 -25.45
CA ALA A 148 0.48 0.34 -24.37
C ALA A 148 0.18 0.92 -22.98
N GLN A 149 0.16 2.25 -22.83
CA GLN A 149 -0.29 2.91 -21.60
C GLN A 149 -1.78 2.65 -21.32
N ALA A 150 -2.63 2.65 -22.36
CA ALA A 150 -4.05 2.34 -22.22
C ALA A 150 -4.28 0.85 -21.85
N ARG A 151 -3.54 -0.08 -22.47
CA ARG A 151 -3.57 -1.50 -22.10
C ARG A 151 -3.11 -1.74 -20.66
N PHE A 152 -2.03 -1.08 -20.24
CA PHE A 152 -1.60 -1.12 -18.83
C PHE A 152 -2.70 -0.63 -17.88
N LEU A 153 -3.34 0.50 -18.18
CA LEU A 153 -4.45 1.03 -17.38
C LEU A 153 -5.60 0.02 -17.28
N ARG A 154 -5.99 -0.59 -18.41
CA ARG A 154 -7.06 -1.59 -18.45
C ARG A 154 -6.74 -2.81 -17.59
N ALA A 155 -5.55 -3.39 -17.77
CA ALA A 155 -5.06 -4.51 -16.98
C ALA A 155 -5.00 -4.17 -15.49
N TYR A 156 -4.50 -2.97 -15.15
CA TYR A 156 -4.37 -2.53 -13.77
C TYR A 156 -5.73 -2.28 -13.09
N ALA A 157 -6.73 -1.78 -13.83
CA ALA A 157 -8.10 -1.66 -13.33
C ALA A 157 -8.74 -3.03 -13.03
N TYR A 158 -8.55 -4.01 -13.93
CA TYR A 158 -8.98 -5.39 -13.68
C TYR A 158 -8.24 -6.03 -12.51
N TRP A 159 -6.94 -5.77 -12.35
CA TRP A 159 -6.17 -6.21 -11.20
C TRP A 159 -6.75 -5.69 -9.87
N VAL A 160 -7.14 -4.42 -9.81
CA VAL A 160 -7.76 -3.86 -8.60
C VAL A 160 -9.11 -4.50 -8.29
N LEU A 161 -9.89 -4.85 -9.30
CA LEU A 161 -11.13 -5.61 -9.13
C LEU A 161 -10.86 -7.02 -8.61
N VAL A 162 -9.97 -7.77 -9.27
CA VAL A 162 -9.76 -9.19 -8.98
C VAL A 162 -9.16 -9.41 -7.60
N ARG A 163 -8.27 -8.52 -7.12
CA ARG A 163 -7.68 -8.62 -5.78
C ARG A 163 -8.70 -8.39 -4.66
N GLN A 164 -9.76 -7.61 -4.91
CA GLN A 164 -10.76 -7.21 -3.91
C GLN A 164 -12.03 -8.07 -3.95
N TYR A 165 -12.58 -8.30 -5.15
CA TYR A 165 -13.85 -8.98 -5.36
C TYR A 165 -13.68 -10.43 -5.86
N GLY A 166 -12.47 -10.82 -6.27
CA GLY A 166 -12.21 -12.12 -6.86
C GLY A 166 -12.66 -12.18 -8.32
N PRO A 167 -13.11 -13.35 -8.81
CA PRO A 167 -13.51 -13.56 -10.20
C PRO A 167 -14.52 -12.50 -10.70
N MET A 168 -14.43 -12.02 -11.94
CA MET A 168 -15.30 -10.93 -12.42
C MET A 168 -15.70 -11.12 -13.89
N PRO A 169 -16.75 -10.42 -14.37
CA PRO A 169 -17.06 -10.37 -15.79
C PRO A 169 -15.92 -9.73 -16.60
N LEU A 170 -15.41 -10.44 -17.60
CA LEU A 170 -14.47 -9.88 -18.56
C LEU A 170 -15.23 -9.24 -19.72
N ILE A 171 -14.93 -7.97 -20.01
CA ILE A 171 -15.51 -7.23 -21.13
C ILE A 171 -14.51 -7.28 -22.27
N LYS A 172 -14.98 -7.70 -23.44
CA LYS A 172 -14.16 -7.75 -24.65
C LYS A 172 -13.70 -6.36 -25.06
N ASP A 173 -12.60 -6.31 -25.81
CA ASP A 173 -12.00 -5.07 -26.31
C ASP A 173 -13.01 -4.18 -27.04
N GLU A 174 -13.90 -4.77 -27.83
CA GLU A 174 -14.91 -4.08 -28.64
C GLU A 174 -15.99 -3.36 -27.80
N GLY A 175 -16.01 -3.58 -26.48
CA GLY A 175 -16.99 -3.01 -25.57
C GLY A 175 -18.32 -3.77 -25.58
N LEU A 176 -19.36 -3.09 -25.11
CA LEU A 176 -20.73 -3.60 -25.08
C LEU A 176 -21.61 -2.79 -26.03
N ASP A 177 -22.46 -3.48 -26.78
CA ASP A 177 -23.47 -2.83 -27.61
C ASP A 177 -24.64 -2.35 -26.73
N VAL A 178 -24.68 -1.04 -26.49
CA VAL A 178 -25.69 -0.38 -25.63
C VAL A 178 -27.11 -0.45 -26.19
N THR A 179 -27.31 -0.97 -27.41
CA THR A 179 -28.63 -1.18 -28.00
C THR A 179 -29.27 -2.50 -27.60
N LEU A 180 -28.48 -3.44 -27.06
CA LEU A 180 -28.95 -4.74 -26.58
C LEU A 180 -29.76 -4.61 -25.29
N SER A 181 -30.66 -5.57 -25.03
CA SER A 181 -31.41 -5.63 -23.77
C SER A 181 -30.49 -5.86 -22.56
N TYR A 182 -30.95 -5.53 -21.36
CA TYR A 182 -30.19 -5.79 -20.12
C TYR A 182 -29.85 -7.28 -19.92
N GLU A 183 -30.72 -8.17 -20.39
CA GLU A 183 -30.52 -9.62 -20.32
C GLU A 183 -29.42 -10.08 -21.29
N GLU A 184 -29.39 -9.53 -22.51
CA GLU A 184 -28.32 -9.78 -23.49
C GLU A 184 -26.98 -9.17 -23.08
N LEU A 185 -27.00 -8.10 -22.30
CA LEU A 185 -25.82 -7.47 -21.70
C LEU A 185 -25.36 -8.13 -20.40
N SER A 186 -26.11 -9.11 -19.88
CA SER A 186 -25.79 -9.78 -18.61
C SER A 186 -24.68 -10.82 -18.80
N ILE A 187 -23.45 -10.44 -18.44
CA ILE A 187 -22.26 -11.30 -18.56
C ILE A 187 -22.01 -12.02 -17.22
N PRO A 188 -21.93 -13.37 -17.19
CA PRO A 188 -21.56 -14.09 -15.97
C PRO A 188 -20.11 -13.80 -15.56
N ARG A 189 -19.72 -14.19 -14.35
CA ARG A 189 -18.33 -14.03 -13.91
C ARG A 189 -17.46 -15.04 -14.67
N SER A 190 -16.31 -14.61 -15.18
CA SER A 190 -15.27 -15.54 -15.61
C SER A 190 -14.62 -16.18 -14.38
N THR A 191 -13.96 -17.33 -14.55
CA THR A 191 -13.18 -17.96 -13.49
C THR A 191 -11.98 -17.08 -13.09
N TYR A 192 -11.47 -17.29 -11.88
CA TYR A 192 -10.28 -16.57 -11.40
C TYR A 192 -9.09 -16.74 -12.35
N ASP A 193 -8.92 -17.94 -12.90
CA ASP A 193 -7.77 -18.27 -13.76
C ASP A 193 -7.89 -17.61 -15.14
N GLU A 194 -9.09 -17.55 -15.72
CA GLU A 194 -9.36 -16.78 -16.96
C GLU A 194 -9.15 -15.26 -16.73
N CYS A 195 -9.56 -14.75 -15.56
CA CYS A 195 -9.32 -13.37 -15.17
C CYS A 195 -7.81 -13.06 -15.08
N VAL A 196 -7.04 -13.95 -14.47
CA VAL A 196 -5.58 -13.81 -14.35
C VAL A 196 -4.91 -13.87 -15.71
N GLU A 197 -5.27 -14.84 -16.55
CA GLU A 197 -4.76 -15.00 -17.90
C GLU A 197 -4.94 -13.70 -18.70
N PHE A 198 -6.18 -13.20 -18.79
CA PHE A 198 -6.49 -11.95 -19.47
C PHE A 198 -5.66 -10.75 -18.97
N ILE A 199 -5.57 -10.56 -17.65
CA ILE A 199 -4.81 -9.44 -17.07
C ILE A 199 -3.32 -9.55 -17.41
N THR A 200 -2.75 -10.76 -17.31
CA THR A 200 -1.32 -10.97 -17.52
C THR A 200 -0.92 -10.89 -18.99
N GLU A 201 -1.80 -11.29 -19.91
CA GLU A 201 -1.64 -11.08 -21.35
C GLU A 201 -1.66 -9.60 -21.72
N GLU A 202 -2.60 -8.83 -21.16
CA GLU A 202 -2.67 -7.38 -21.39
C GLU A 202 -1.41 -6.65 -20.90
N PHE A 203 -0.88 -7.04 -19.73
CA PHE A 203 0.40 -6.52 -19.27
C PHE A 203 1.58 -6.93 -20.18
N ALA A 204 1.58 -8.15 -20.71
CA ALA A 204 2.61 -8.60 -21.64
C ALA A 204 2.57 -7.79 -22.96
N LEU A 205 1.39 -7.57 -23.52
CA LEU A 205 1.18 -6.72 -24.71
C LEU A 205 1.61 -5.28 -24.46
N ALA A 206 1.28 -4.72 -23.29
CA ALA A 206 1.75 -3.39 -22.91
C ALA A 206 3.28 -3.34 -22.81
N ALA A 207 3.90 -4.33 -22.17
CA ALA A 207 5.36 -4.37 -21.95
C ALA A 207 6.18 -4.34 -23.26
N GLN A 208 5.65 -4.91 -24.35
CA GLN A 208 6.34 -4.90 -25.66
C GLN A 208 6.63 -3.48 -26.15
N ASN A 209 5.67 -2.57 -26.00
CA ASN A 209 5.72 -1.24 -26.59
C ASN A 209 6.04 -0.11 -25.59
N LEU A 210 5.91 -0.37 -24.28
CA LEU A 210 6.33 0.60 -23.26
C LEU A 210 7.87 0.76 -23.25
N PRO A 211 8.39 1.98 -23.03
CA PRO A 211 9.81 2.23 -22.90
C PRO A 211 10.36 1.66 -21.58
N LEU A 212 11.67 1.35 -21.57
CA LEU A 212 12.37 0.87 -20.37
C LEU A 212 12.41 1.93 -19.25
N SER A 213 12.58 3.20 -19.62
CA SER A 213 12.70 4.31 -18.69
C SER A 213 11.79 5.48 -19.09
N ARG A 214 11.32 6.23 -18.11
CA ARG A 214 10.56 7.47 -18.31
C ARG A 214 11.41 8.69 -17.93
N THR A 215 11.13 9.82 -18.58
CA THR A 215 11.73 11.12 -18.20
C THR A 215 11.18 11.58 -16.85
N ALA A 216 11.88 12.50 -16.16
CA ALA A 216 11.42 13.04 -14.88
C ALA A 216 9.97 13.56 -14.90
N ASN A 217 9.57 14.30 -15.96
CA ASN A 217 8.21 14.83 -16.10
C ASN A 217 7.14 13.75 -16.38
N ASN A 218 7.55 12.54 -16.76
CA ASN A 218 6.67 11.43 -17.13
C ASN A 218 6.86 10.23 -16.20
N ILE A 219 7.49 10.41 -15.03
CA ILE A 219 7.85 9.31 -14.12
C ILE A 219 6.61 8.56 -13.58
N GLY A 220 5.44 9.20 -13.60
CA GLY A 220 4.15 8.57 -13.25
C GLY A 220 3.51 7.74 -14.36
N ARG A 221 4.02 7.80 -15.60
CA ARG A 221 3.53 6.96 -16.71
C ARG A 221 4.15 5.57 -16.58
N PRO A 222 3.40 4.49 -16.88
CA PRO A 222 3.94 3.13 -16.75
C PRO A 222 5.13 2.91 -17.69
N SER A 223 6.16 2.20 -17.23
CA SER A 223 7.29 1.72 -18.04
C SER A 223 7.12 0.23 -18.35
N ARG A 224 8.01 -0.33 -19.19
CA ARG A 224 8.08 -1.79 -19.39
C ARG A 224 8.26 -2.53 -18.08
N GLY A 225 9.13 -2.03 -17.19
CA GLY A 225 9.32 -2.61 -15.86
C GLY A 225 8.07 -2.57 -15.00
N ALA A 226 7.28 -1.49 -15.08
CA ALA A 226 6.00 -1.40 -14.37
C ALA A 226 5.00 -2.47 -14.84
N ALA A 227 4.88 -2.68 -16.16
CA ALA A 227 4.00 -3.71 -16.73
C ALA A 227 4.42 -5.13 -16.32
N LEU A 228 5.71 -5.45 -16.42
CA LEU A 228 6.24 -6.75 -16.03
C LEU A 228 6.12 -7.00 -14.52
N ALA A 229 6.36 -5.99 -13.69
CA ALA A 229 6.23 -6.13 -12.24
C ALA A 229 4.77 -6.25 -11.79
N ALA A 230 3.83 -5.53 -12.43
CA ALA A 230 2.40 -5.71 -12.19
C ALA A 230 1.94 -7.12 -12.60
N ARG A 231 2.44 -7.64 -13.74
CA ARG A 231 2.22 -9.04 -14.18
C ARG A 231 2.74 -10.05 -13.15
N ALA A 232 3.95 -9.87 -12.64
CA ALA A 232 4.52 -10.72 -11.59
C ALA A 232 3.66 -10.71 -10.31
N LYS A 233 3.17 -9.54 -9.89
CA LYS A 233 2.27 -9.38 -8.74
C LYS A 233 0.97 -10.17 -8.93
N VAL A 234 0.37 -10.12 -10.12
CA VAL A 234 -0.87 -10.85 -10.42
C VAL A 234 -0.65 -12.36 -10.34
N PHE A 235 0.42 -12.88 -10.96
CA PHE A 235 0.75 -14.31 -10.87
C PHE A 235 1.02 -14.77 -9.44
N LEU A 236 1.73 -13.97 -8.64
CA LEU A 236 1.99 -14.29 -7.24
C LEU A 236 0.68 -14.48 -6.45
N TYR A 237 -0.28 -13.58 -6.64
CA TYR A 237 -1.57 -13.67 -5.95
C TYR A 237 -2.38 -14.87 -6.45
N ALA A 238 -2.33 -15.16 -7.74
CA ALA A 238 -2.97 -16.33 -8.32
C ALA A 238 -2.38 -17.66 -7.82
N ALA A 239 -1.07 -17.69 -7.54
CA ALA A 239 -0.39 -18.84 -6.97
C ALA A 239 -0.65 -19.03 -5.47
N SER A 240 -1.08 -17.97 -4.78
CA SER A 240 -1.25 -17.95 -3.32
C SER A 240 -2.44 -18.81 -2.84
N PRO A 241 -2.42 -19.30 -1.58
CA PRO A 241 -3.42 -20.21 -1.02
C PRO A 241 -4.89 -19.80 -1.18
N LEU A 242 -5.21 -18.50 -1.25
CA LEU A 242 -6.59 -18.02 -1.41
C LEU A 242 -7.22 -18.45 -2.75
N PHE A 243 -6.43 -18.52 -3.82
CA PHE A 243 -6.89 -18.76 -5.20
C PHE A 243 -6.31 -20.03 -5.84
N ASN A 244 -5.43 -20.75 -5.13
CA ASN A 244 -4.76 -21.95 -5.63
C ASN A 244 -5.08 -23.19 -4.77
N GLY A 245 -6.20 -23.85 -5.06
CA GLY A 245 -6.63 -25.06 -4.35
C GLY A 245 -7.54 -24.80 -3.14
N ASN A 246 -8.25 -23.67 -3.11
CA ASN A 246 -9.00 -23.24 -1.95
C ASN A 246 -10.40 -23.86 -1.84
N LYS A 247 -10.49 -24.94 -1.07
CA LYS A 247 -11.74 -25.66 -0.79
C LYS A 247 -12.77 -24.87 0.01
N GLU A 248 -12.35 -23.83 0.74
CA GLU A 248 -13.28 -22.97 1.49
C GLU A 248 -14.08 -22.03 0.58
N MET A 249 -13.81 -21.97 -0.72
CA MET A 249 -14.59 -21.16 -1.68
C MET A 249 -15.40 -22.05 -2.64
N PHE A 250 -15.68 -23.30 -2.26
CA PHE A 250 -16.41 -24.26 -3.10
C PHE A 250 -17.82 -23.79 -3.45
N ASP A 251 -18.48 -23.06 -2.57
CA ASP A 251 -19.81 -22.49 -2.78
C ASP A 251 -19.84 -21.32 -3.79
N LEU A 252 -18.70 -20.76 -4.17
CA LEU A 252 -18.61 -19.70 -5.16
C LEU A 252 -18.69 -20.27 -6.59
N LYS A 253 -19.92 -20.36 -7.10
CA LYS A 253 -20.24 -20.87 -8.44
C LYS A 253 -21.16 -19.93 -9.19
N ASN A 254 -21.00 -19.88 -10.50
CA ASN A 254 -21.98 -19.27 -11.39
C ASN A 254 -23.32 -20.05 -11.36
N LYS A 255 -24.37 -19.45 -11.92
CA LYS A 255 -25.72 -20.04 -11.99
C LYS A 255 -25.77 -21.34 -12.80
N ASP A 256 -24.85 -21.52 -13.73
CA ASP A 256 -24.66 -22.73 -14.54
C ASP A 256 -23.89 -23.84 -13.78
N GLY A 257 -23.43 -23.58 -12.56
CA GLY A 257 -22.66 -24.50 -11.74
C GLY A 257 -21.15 -24.44 -11.98
N GLN A 258 -20.65 -23.57 -12.88
CA GLN A 258 -19.21 -23.40 -13.10
C GLN A 258 -18.53 -22.89 -11.82
N GLN A 259 -17.48 -23.59 -11.40
CA GLN A 259 -16.69 -23.20 -10.24
C GLN A 259 -15.80 -21.99 -10.58
N LEU A 260 -15.88 -20.93 -9.79
CA LEU A 260 -15.18 -19.69 -10.09
C LEU A 260 -13.74 -19.61 -9.52
N ILE A 261 -13.41 -20.41 -8.50
CA ILE A 261 -12.07 -20.49 -7.91
C ILE A 261 -11.58 -21.93 -7.96
N ASN A 262 -10.34 -22.14 -8.37
CA ASN A 262 -9.75 -23.48 -8.47
C ASN A 262 -9.68 -24.19 -7.11
N GLN A 263 -10.20 -25.43 -7.07
CA GLN A 263 -10.29 -26.27 -5.87
C GLN A 263 -9.10 -27.25 -5.74
N THR A 264 -8.25 -27.32 -6.76
CA THR A 264 -7.05 -28.16 -6.80
C THR A 264 -5.80 -27.28 -6.84
N TYR A 265 -4.81 -27.62 -6.03
CA TYR A 265 -3.53 -26.93 -6.02
C TYR A 265 -2.76 -27.19 -7.33
N ASP A 266 -2.26 -26.12 -7.93
CA ASP A 266 -1.38 -26.14 -9.09
C ASP A 266 -0.05 -25.41 -8.78
N GLU A 267 1.03 -26.19 -8.69
CA GLU A 267 2.39 -25.69 -8.47
C GLU A 267 2.90 -24.84 -9.66
N ARG A 268 2.40 -25.05 -10.89
CA ARG A 268 2.81 -24.27 -12.06
C ARG A 268 2.52 -22.78 -11.90
N LYS A 269 1.53 -22.39 -11.09
CA LYS A 269 1.25 -20.97 -10.80
C LYS A 269 2.42 -20.29 -10.09
N TRP A 270 3.12 -20.99 -9.20
CA TRP A 270 4.34 -20.46 -8.57
C TRP A 270 5.48 -20.36 -9.57
N ALA A 271 5.60 -21.30 -10.51
CA ALA A 271 6.58 -21.22 -11.58
C ALA A 271 6.36 -20.00 -12.49
N LEU A 272 5.10 -19.71 -12.85
CA LEU A 272 4.73 -18.49 -13.60
C LEU A 272 5.09 -17.22 -12.83
N ALA A 273 4.81 -17.17 -11.52
CA ALA A 273 5.17 -16.03 -10.67
C ALA A 273 6.70 -15.83 -10.57
N ALA A 274 7.46 -16.92 -10.40
CA ALA A 274 8.92 -16.88 -10.34
C ALA A 274 9.53 -16.40 -11.67
N ALA A 275 9.04 -16.91 -12.80
CA ALA A 275 9.49 -16.49 -14.13
C ALA A 275 9.19 -15.00 -14.35
N ALA A 276 7.97 -14.55 -14.06
CA ALA A 276 7.58 -13.15 -14.21
C ALA A 276 8.40 -12.18 -13.34
N ALA A 277 8.73 -12.57 -12.11
CA ALA A 277 9.60 -11.75 -11.25
C ALA A 277 11.05 -11.72 -11.77
N LEU A 278 11.57 -12.85 -12.27
CA LEU A 278 12.89 -12.94 -12.86
C LEU A 278 13.01 -12.04 -14.10
N GLU A 279 11.99 -11.97 -14.95
CA GLU A 279 11.97 -11.09 -16.12
C GLU A 279 12.19 -9.61 -15.76
N VAL A 280 11.62 -9.16 -14.64
CA VAL A 280 11.84 -7.80 -14.14
C VAL A 280 13.28 -7.62 -13.65
N MET A 281 13.83 -8.61 -12.96
CA MET A 281 15.21 -8.58 -12.48
C MET A 281 16.21 -8.55 -13.65
N GLU A 282 15.94 -9.32 -14.71
CA GLU A 282 16.78 -9.41 -15.92
C GLU A 282 16.76 -8.15 -16.78
N LEU A 283 15.84 -7.21 -16.55
CA LEU A 283 15.91 -5.87 -17.17
C LEU A 283 17.20 -5.13 -16.77
N ASN A 284 17.78 -5.44 -15.61
CA ASN A 284 18.98 -4.78 -15.06
C ASN A 284 18.86 -3.24 -14.96
N THR A 285 17.64 -2.73 -14.84
CA THR A 285 17.34 -1.29 -14.71
C THR A 285 17.19 -0.86 -13.25
N TYR A 286 16.81 -1.78 -12.37
CA TYR A 286 16.41 -1.52 -11.00
C TYR A 286 17.42 -2.09 -10.01
N GLU A 287 17.63 -1.39 -8.90
CA GLU A 287 18.51 -1.79 -7.81
C GLU A 287 17.93 -1.30 -6.47
N LEU A 288 18.28 -1.95 -5.36
CA LEU A 288 17.88 -1.46 -4.04
C LEU A 288 18.58 -0.12 -3.76
N LEU A 289 17.85 0.83 -3.18
CA LEU A 289 18.40 2.12 -2.79
C LEU A 289 19.41 1.91 -1.65
N VAL A 290 20.62 2.40 -1.87
CA VAL A 290 21.68 2.44 -0.87
C VAL A 290 22.27 3.84 -0.78
N VAL A 291 22.69 4.21 0.41
CA VAL A 291 23.33 5.50 0.73
C VAL A 291 24.70 5.19 1.29
N ASP A 292 25.74 5.86 0.79
CA ASP A 292 27.11 5.64 1.26
C ASP A 292 27.28 6.03 2.74
N THR A 293 28.20 5.36 3.43
CA THR A 293 28.57 5.73 4.80
C THR A 293 29.07 7.18 4.90
N SER A 294 28.74 7.80 6.03
CA SER A 294 29.20 9.13 6.41
C SER A 294 29.78 9.12 7.82
N LYS A 295 30.31 10.27 8.27
CA LYS A 295 30.81 10.41 9.66
C LYS A 295 29.73 10.21 10.72
N THR A 296 28.46 10.38 10.37
CA THR A 296 27.31 10.26 11.27
C THR A 296 26.63 8.89 11.19
N THR A 297 27.14 7.98 10.35
CA THR A 297 26.54 6.66 10.18
C THR A 297 26.68 5.81 11.44
N VAL A 298 25.53 5.34 11.94
CA VAL A 298 25.48 4.36 13.04
C VAL A 298 25.73 2.99 12.45
N LYS A 299 26.88 2.39 12.76
CA LYS A 299 27.25 1.08 12.25
C LYS A 299 26.45 -0.03 12.97
N PRO A 300 26.00 -1.07 12.24
CA PRO A 300 25.46 -2.28 12.87
C PRO A 300 26.51 -2.94 13.79
N PRO A 301 26.08 -3.79 14.75
CA PRO A 301 27.00 -4.60 15.54
C PRO A 301 28.00 -5.36 14.67
N PHE A 302 29.22 -5.50 15.16
CA PHE A 302 30.26 -6.21 14.42
C PHE A 302 29.85 -7.67 14.18
N ASN A 303 29.83 -8.08 12.92
CA ASN A 303 29.60 -9.43 12.47
C ASN A 303 30.73 -9.82 11.50
N ALA A 304 31.47 -10.87 11.84
CA ALA A 304 32.65 -11.30 11.08
C ALA A 304 32.34 -11.63 9.61
N SER A 305 31.12 -12.05 9.29
CA SER A 305 30.71 -12.45 7.94
C SER A 305 30.34 -11.27 7.04
N TYR A 306 29.92 -10.13 7.60
CA TYR A 306 29.22 -9.07 6.87
C TYR A 306 29.80 -7.66 7.10
N SER A 307 30.35 -7.34 8.27
CA SER A 307 30.75 -5.97 8.61
C SER A 307 31.91 -5.41 7.77
N ASN A 308 32.72 -6.28 7.17
CA ASN A 308 33.87 -5.90 6.34
C ASN A 308 33.63 -6.12 4.84
N LYS A 309 32.41 -6.50 4.44
CA LYS A 309 32.04 -6.71 3.04
C LYS A 309 31.15 -5.56 2.57
N ASN A 310 31.36 -5.15 1.34
CA ASN A 310 30.51 -4.16 0.69
C ASN A 310 29.15 -4.74 0.34
N PHE A 311 28.16 -3.88 0.19
CA PHE A 311 26.85 -4.25 -0.33
C PHE A 311 26.98 -4.88 -1.74
N PRO A 312 26.25 -5.96 -2.09
CA PRO A 312 25.18 -6.64 -1.34
C PRO A 312 25.64 -7.81 -0.46
N GLU A 313 26.96 -8.02 -0.30
CA GLU A 313 27.52 -9.13 0.50
C GLU A 313 27.70 -8.78 1.99
N GLY A 314 27.58 -7.50 2.32
CA GLY A 314 27.63 -6.95 3.66
C GLY A 314 27.14 -5.50 3.67
N TRP A 315 27.58 -4.72 4.64
CA TRP A 315 27.14 -3.35 4.86
C TRP A 315 28.29 -2.40 5.22
N ALA A 316 29.52 -2.71 4.80
CA ALA A 316 30.70 -1.93 5.16
C ALA A 316 30.70 -0.50 4.59
N ASP A 317 30.13 -0.33 3.40
CA ASP A 317 30.16 0.89 2.58
C ASP A 317 28.84 1.68 2.59
N ILE A 318 27.77 1.15 3.20
CA ILE A 318 26.45 1.79 3.24
C ILE A 318 26.02 2.25 4.63
N ASP A 319 25.25 3.33 4.70
CA ASP A 319 24.47 3.73 5.85
C ASP A 319 23.12 2.99 5.85
N THR A 320 22.99 1.98 6.69
CA THR A 320 21.83 1.07 6.70
C THR A 320 20.54 1.76 7.14
N TYR A 321 20.64 2.79 7.98
CA TYR A 321 19.49 3.59 8.41
C TYR A 321 19.01 4.51 7.29
N GLN A 322 19.93 5.24 6.65
CA GLN A 322 19.60 6.16 5.56
C GLN A 322 19.18 5.42 4.28
N SER A 323 19.81 4.28 3.98
CA SER A 323 19.45 3.44 2.82
C SER A 323 17.97 3.02 2.86
N TYR A 324 17.44 2.73 4.05
CA TYR A 324 16.00 2.46 4.21
C TYR A 324 15.16 3.74 4.27
N ARG A 325 15.55 4.73 5.11
CA ARG A 325 14.73 5.93 5.35
C ARG A 325 14.55 6.80 4.11
N GLN A 326 15.61 6.99 3.31
CA GLN A 326 15.60 7.89 2.16
C GLN A 326 14.76 7.38 0.99
N MET A 327 14.44 6.09 0.99
CA MET A 327 13.50 5.51 0.03
C MET A 327 12.11 6.16 0.12
N PHE A 328 11.72 6.62 1.32
CA PHE A 328 10.35 7.03 1.63
C PHE A 328 10.20 8.51 1.93
N ASN A 329 11.25 9.18 2.39
CA ASN A 329 11.16 10.54 2.94
C ASN A 329 11.29 11.67 1.90
N GLY A 330 11.42 11.34 0.61
CA GLY A 330 11.51 12.34 -0.47
C GLY A 330 12.88 12.99 -0.65
N GLU A 331 13.92 12.54 0.08
CA GLU A 331 15.30 13.01 -0.10
C GLU A 331 15.80 12.78 -1.54
N ILE A 332 15.51 11.59 -2.08
CA ILE A 332 15.92 11.20 -3.43
C ILE A 332 14.79 11.48 -4.40
N ASN A 333 15.08 12.28 -5.44
CA ASN A 333 14.15 12.50 -6.54
C ASN A 333 13.79 11.16 -7.21
N PRO A 334 12.51 10.90 -7.54
CA PRO A 334 12.05 9.61 -8.06
C PRO A 334 12.73 9.22 -9.36
N SER A 335 13.12 10.18 -10.20
CA SER A 335 13.86 9.89 -11.45
C SER A 335 15.29 9.36 -11.21
N LYS A 336 15.83 9.55 -10.00
CA LYS A 336 17.15 9.04 -9.58
C LYS A 336 17.03 7.80 -8.69
N ASN A 337 15.83 7.48 -8.21
CA ASN A 337 15.59 6.34 -7.35
C ASN A 337 15.28 5.10 -8.19
N LYS A 338 16.30 4.29 -8.44
CA LYS A 338 16.18 3.04 -9.20
C LYS A 338 15.49 1.90 -8.43
N GLU A 339 15.14 2.07 -7.16
CA GLU A 339 14.30 1.10 -6.46
C GLU A 339 12.82 1.28 -6.86
N LEU A 340 12.40 2.46 -7.34
CA LEU A 340 11.04 2.70 -7.81
C LEU A 340 10.80 2.09 -9.20
N ILE A 341 9.87 1.14 -9.29
CA ILE A 341 9.46 0.53 -10.56
C ILE A 341 8.21 1.22 -11.12
N PHE A 342 7.23 1.46 -10.25
CA PHE A 342 6.01 2.20 -10.58
C PHE A 342 5.65 3.14 -9.42
N THR A 343 5.49 4.43 -9.74
CA THR A 343 5.29 5.50 -8.76
C THR A 343 4.26 6.52 -9.24
N ARG A 344 3.67 7.29 -8.31
CA ARG A 344 2.64 8.30 -8.60
C ARG A 344 3.07 9.69 -8.07
N PRO A 345 3.40 10.65 -8.95
CA PRO A 345 4.18 11.82 -8.54
C PRO A 345 3.46 13.14 -8.23
N ASN A 346 2.13 13.31 -8.39
CA ASN A 346 1.50 14.64 -8.17
C ASN A 346 0.23 14.69 -7.31
N ASP A 347 -0.56 13.62 -7.20
CA ASP A 347 -1.66 13.58 -6.22
C ASP A 347 -1.34 12.69 -5.01
N GLY A 348 -0.44 11.71 -5.16
CA GLY A 348 0.06 10.88 -4.05
C GLY A 348 1.11 11.57 -3.16
N ALA A 349 1.72 12.67 -3.62
CA ALA A 349 2.67 13.44 -2.81
C ALA A 349 1.99 14.16 -1.65
N ASN A 350 0.80 14.74 -1.89
CA ASN A 350 -0.02 15.35 -0.85
C ASN A 350 -0.57 14.30 0.11
N ASP A 351 -0.96 13.12 -0.39
CA ASP A 351 -1.47 12.03 0.44
C ASP A 351 -0.44 11.54 1.46
N ILE A 352 0.82 11.33 1.06
CA ILE A 352 1.88 10.90 1.99
C ILE A 352 2.29 12.05 2.92
N ILE A 353 2.32 13.30 2.44
CA ILE A 353 2.52 14.47 3.31
C ILE A 353 1.42 14.51 4.40
N ASP A 354 0.19 14.17 4.05
CA ASP A 354 -0.93 14.09 4.98
C ASP A 354 -0.84 12.88 5.95
N ILE A 355 -0.29 11.73 5.50
CA ILE A 355 0.12 10.65 6.41
C ILE A 355 1.12 11.18 7.46
N VAL A 356 2.13 11.94 7.03
CA VAL A 356 3.13 12.53 7.93
C VAL A 356 2.47 13.52 8.89
N HIS A 357 1.57 14.37 8.40
CA HIS A 357 0.81 15.32 9.22
C HIS A 357 0.02 14.62 10.33
N LYS A 358 -0.74 13.58 9.95
CA LYS A 358 -1.54 12.76 10.87
C LYS A 358 -0.70 11.97 11.85
N SER A 359 0.50 11.58 11.47
CA SER A 359 1.45 10.88 12.35
C SER A 359 2.21 11.82 13.28
N MET A 360 2.37 13.09 12.90
CA MET A 360 3.19 14.05 13.62
C MET A 360 2.54 14.47 14.96
N PRO A 361 3.34 14.81 15.98
CA PRO A 361 2.83 15.25 17.27
C PRO A 361 2.05 16.56 17.19
N ARG A 362 0.97 16.65 17.97
CA ARG A 362 0.13 17.87 18.08
C ARG A 362 0.91 19.11 18.47
N SER A 363 1.86 18.99 19.40
CA SER A 363 2.74 20.10 19.79
C SER A 363 3.57 20.68 18.63
N LEU A 364 3.77 19.91 17.57
CA LEU A 364 4.48 20.28 16.35
C LEU A 364 3.54 20.61 15.17
N GLY A 365 2.24 20.69 15.41
CA GLY A 365 1.23 21.03 14.40
C GLY A 365 0.60 19.83 13.70
N GLY A 366 0.96 18.59 14.09
CA GLY A 366 0.34 17.36 13.61
C GLY A 366 -0.91 16.94 14.39
N GLU A 367 -1.35 15.69 14.21
CA GLU A 367 -2.59 15.18 14.81
C GLU A 367 -2.45 14.02 15.80
N ASN A 368 -1.34 13.27 15.81
CA ASN A 368 -1.19 12.02 16.58
C ASN A 368 -2.31 10.99 16.34
N THR A 369 -2.76 10.81 15.10
CA THR A 369 -3.91 9.94 14.79
C THR A 369 -3.51 8.61 14.13
N ILE A 370 -2.27 8.42 13.69
CA ILE A 370 -1.81 7.15 13.12
C ILE A 370 -1.02 6.35 14.15
N ALA A 371 -1.62 5.26 14.63
CA ALA A 371 -1.11 4.42 15.70
C ALA A 371 -0.61 3.06 15.18
N VAL A 372 0.52 2.58 15.69
CA VAL A 372 1.11 1.27 15.34
C VAL A 372 0.81 0.26 16.43
N THR A 373 0.42 -0.96 16.07
CA THR A 373 0.11 -2.01 17.05
C THR A 373 1.37 -2.53 17.74
N LEU A 374 1.26 -3.01 18.98
CA LEU A 374 2.40 -3.66 19.64
C LEU A 374 2.87 -4.90 18.88
N LYS A 375 1.97 -5.62 18.22
CA LYS A 375 2.31 -6.75 17.35
C LYS A 375 3.30 -6.34 16.25
N GLN A 376 3.07 -5.20 15.60
CA GLN A 376 3.99 -4.69 14.59
C GLN A 376 5.27 -4.12 15.20
N VAL A 377 5.20 -3.46 16.35
CA VAL A 377 6.38 -2.97 17.09
C VAL A 377 7.30 -4.11 17.49
N GLU A 378 6.74 -5.24 17.92
CA GLU A 378 7.46 -6.44 18.34
C GLU A 378 7.93 -7.29 17.15
N ALA A 379 7.39 -7.08 15.95
CA ALA A 379 7.89 -7.72 14.74
C ALA A 379 9.31 -7.26 14.39
N TYR A 380 9.69 -6.03 14.71
CA TYR A 380 11.08 -5.58 14.49
C TYR A 380 12.05 -6.31 15.42
N GLY A 381 13.14 -6.84 14.89
CA GLY A 381 14.15 -7.55 15.67
C GLY A 381 15.11 -6.63 16.42
N MET A 382 16.14 -7.25 16.98
CA MET A 382 17.36 -6.58 17.44
C MET A 382 18.28 -6.28 16.24
N ASN A 383 19.22 -5.35 16.41
CA ASN A 383 20.17 -4.96 15.37
C ASN A 383 21.21 -6.04 15.00
N ASP A 384 21.24 -7.15 15.73
CA ASP A 384 22.03 -8.35 15.42
C ASP A 384 21.21 -9.44 14.72
N GLY A 385 19.93 -9.18 14.42
CA GLY A 385 19.02 -10.09 13.72
C GLY A 385 18.31 -11.11 14.60
N ARG A 386 18.54 -11.12 15.92
CA ARG A 386 17.75 -11.93 16.87
C ARG A 386 16.37 -11.32 17.07
N SER A 387 15.40 -12.17 17.39
CA SER A 387 14.11 -11.75 17.91
C SER A 387 14.25 -11.12 19.31
N ILE A 388 13.25 -10.35 19.74
CA ILE A 388 13.20 -9.81 21.11
C ILE A 388 13.26 -10.95 22.15
N GLY A 389 12.56 -12.06 21.91
CA GLY A 389 12.52 -13.19 22.85
C GLY A 389 13.88 -13.86 23.03
N GLU A 390 14.64 -14.04 21.94
CA GLU A 390 16.01 -14.58 22.00
C GLU A 390 16.98 -13.64 22.72
N ALA A 391 16.85 -12.33 22.51
CA ALA A 391 17.68 -11.34 23.19
C ALA A 391 17.28 -11.13 24.66
N GLU A 392 16.01 -11.32 25.01
CA GLU A 392 15.55 -11.33 26.39
C GLU A 392 16.15 -12.52 27.15
N ALA A 393 16.18 -13.71 26.52
CA ALA A 393 16.73 -14.92 27.14
C ALA A 393 18.22 -14.78 27.51
N THR A 394 18.97 -13.90 26.83
CA THR A 394 20.38 -13.61 27.12
C THR A 394 20.59 -12.35 27.94
N GLY A 395 19.53 -11.61 28.28
CA GLY A 395 19.60 -10.34 29.04
C GLY A 395 20.01 -9.12 28.21
N ASP A 396 20.10 -9.24 26.89
CA ASP A 396 20.45 -8.15 25.97
C ASP A 396 19.27 -7.21 25.71
N TYR A 397 18.04 -7.72 25.85
CA TYR A 397 16.82 -6.93 25.82
C TYR A 397 16.36 -6.57 27.23
N LYS A 398 16.21 -5.26 27.50
CA LYS A 398 15.83 -4.73 28.83
C LYS A 398 14.41 -4.20 28.82
N LYS A 399 13.52 -4.83 29.60
CA LYS A 399 12.12 -4.41 29.78
C LYS A 399 11.95 -3.15 30.61
N GLU A 400 12.91 -2.88 31.49
CA GLU A 400 12.87 -1.75 32.42
C GLU A 400 14.14 -0.90 32.31
N GLY A 401 14.06 0.32 32.86
CA GLY A 401 15.15 1.28 32.87
C GLY A 401 15.11 2.24 31.68
N TYR A 402 15.94 3.27 31.80
CA TYR A 402 15.95 4.40 30.87
C TYR A 402 17.37 4.82 30.57
N THR A 403 17.58 5.31 29.36
CA THR A 403 18.84 5.91 28.95
C THR A 403 19.15 7.15 29.78
N THR A 404 20.43 7.35 30.11
CA THR A 404 20.93 8.56 30.78
C THR A 404 21.55 9.54 29.79
N SER A 405 22.05 9.03 28.65
CA SER A 405 22.59 9.81 27.53
C SER A 405 22.41 9.04 26.22
N GLN A 406 22.73 9.67 25.08
CA GLN A 406 22.69 9.06 23.75
C GLN A 406 23.98 8.29 23.40
N ASN A 407 25.01 8.33 24.25
CA ASN A 407 26.33 7.77 23.92
C ASN A 407 26.30 6.25 23.71
N ASP A 408 25.57 5.54 24.56
CA ASP A 408 25.48 4.06 24.51
C ASP A 408 24.47 3.58 23.46
N TYR A 409 23.50 4.44 23.10
CA TYR A 409 22.37 4.11 22.24
C TYR A 409 22.13 5.25 21.24
N PRO A 410 22.74 5.21 20.04
CA PRO A 410 22.76 6.33 19.11
C PRO A 410 21.38 6.85 18.67
N PHE A 411 20.35 6.01 18.68
CA PHE A 411 18.98 6.39 18.32
C PHE A 411 18.11 6.84 19.51
N LEU A 412 18.60 6.70 20.74
CA LEU A 412 17.83 6.98 21.95
C LEU A 412 18.44 8.16 22.72
N LEU A 413 17.70 9.26 22.79
CA LEU A 413 18.03 10.39 23.66
C LEU A 413 17.92 10.00 25.14
N SER A 414 18.34 10.88 26.06
CA SER A 414 18.17 10.67 27.51
C SER A 414 16.68 10.50 27.88
N GLY A 415 16.42 9.68 28.91
CA GLY A 415 15.08 9.45 29.44
C GLY A 415 14.19 8.51 28.62
N VAL A 416 14.73 7.86 27.58
CA VAL A 416 13.99 6.91 26.73
C VAL A 416 14.10 5.50 27.29
N SER A 417 13.02 4.71 27.17
CA SER A 417 12.99 3.33 27.67
C SER A 417 14.02 2.44 26.96
N LEU A 418 14.71 1.59 27.73
CA LEU A 418 15.71 0.66 27.21
C LEU A 418 15.11 -0.47 26.36
N MET A 419 13.79 -0.64 26.34
CA MET A 419 13.11 -1.60 25.45
C MET A 419 13.23 -1.23 23.96
N TYR A 420 13.56 0.03 23.67
CA TYR A 420 13.82 0.50 22.31
C TYR A 420 15.31 0.47 21.96
N ALA A 421 16.17 -0.01 22.85
CA ALA A 421 17.61 -0.07 22.62
C ALA A 421 17.96 -1.19 21.63
N ASN A 422 18.99 -0.94 20.81
CA ASN A 422 19.59 -1.93 19.92
C ASN A 422 18.60 -2.67 19.01
N ARG A 423 17.55 -1.98 18.56
CA ARG A 423 16.59 -2.49 17.56
C ARG A 423 17.16 -2.31 16.17
N GLU A 424 16.61 -3.02 15.19
CA GLU A 424 17.07 -2.86 13.80
C GLU A 424 16.85 -1.43 13.26
N PRO A 425 17.67 -0.94 12.30
CA PRO A 425 17.55 0.41 11.73
C PRO A 425 16.15 0.77 11.21
N ARG A 426 15.43 -0.20 10.64
CA ARG A 426 14.06 -0.01 10.12
C ARG A 426 13.06 0.34 11.22
N PHE A 427 13.26 -0.14 12.45
CA PHE A 427 12.44 0.24 13.60
C PHE A 427 12.53 1.75 13.84
N TYR A 428 13.75 2.31 13.90
CA TYR A 428 13.97 3.73 14.15
C TYR A 428 13.54 4.64 12.98
N ALA A 429 13.48 4.10 11.76
CA ALA A 429 12.99 4.82 10.59
C ALA A 429 11.46 4.84 10.53
N SER A 430 10.81 3.77 11.00
CA SER A 430 9.37 3.56 10.81
C SER A 430 8.52 3.87 12.04
N ILE A 431 9.04 3.74 13.26
CA ILE A 431 8.26 3.78 14.49
C ILE A 431 8.50 5.08 15.27
N ALA A 432 7.43 5.82 15.55
CA ALA A 432 7.44 6.93 16.50
C ALA A 432 7.17 6.37 17.92
N PHE A 433 8.21 5.81 18.53
CA PHE A 433 8.17 5.31 19.90
C PHE A 433 8.17 6.45 20.92
N ASN A 434 7.76 6.15 22.15
CA ASN A 434 7.72 7.13 23.22
C ASN A 434 9.14 7.61 23.59
N GLY A 435 9.39 8.92 23.42
CA GLY A 435 10.71 9.53 23.53
C GLY A 435 11.42 9.76 22.19
N SER A 436 10.74 9.55 21.06
CA SER A 436 11.26 9.84 19.71
C SER A 436 11.54 11.34 19.54
N LEU A 437 12.65 11.64 18.86
CA LEU A 437 12.98 12.97 18.38
C LEU A 437 12.16 13.28 17.11
N TRP A 438 11.63 14.50 16.99
CA TRP A 438 11.01 15.02 15.78
C TRP A 438 11.77 16.27 15.34
N GLU A 439 12.41 16.20 14.17
CA GLU A 439 13.44 17.14 13.76
C GLU A 439 12.89 18.52 13.34
N CYS A 440 11.84 18.58 12.51
CA CYS A 440 11.16 19.80 12.07
C CYS A 440 12.11 20.98 11.73
N THR A 441 13.24 20.68 11.08
CA THR A 441 14.39 21.59 10.96
C THR A 441 14.09 22.87 10.20
N SER A 442 13.10 22.85 9.31
CA SER A 442 12.69 24.00 8.52
C SER A 442 11.81 25.00 9.28
N ALA A 443 11.33 24.69 10.49
CA ALA A 443 10.47 25.60 11.25
C ALA A 443 11.17 26.96 11.46
N ALA A 444 10.42 28.06 11.55
CA ALA A 444 11.03 29.37 11.83
C ALA A 444 11.59 29.44 13.26
N ASP A 445 10.78 29.02 14.24
CA ASP A 445 11.11 29.10 15.66
C ASP A 445 11.91 27.87 16.13
N ALA A 446 13.04 28.11 16.79
CA ALA A 446 13.91 27.07 17.34
C ALA A 446 13.20 26.16 18.35
N LYS A 447 12.16 26.63 19.06
CA LYS A 447 11.39 25.82 20.01
C LYS A 447 10.61 24.67 19.34
N ASN A 448 10.41 24.74 18.04
CA ASN A 448 9.70 23.72 17.27
C ASN A 448 10.67 22.72 16.59
N LYS A 449 11.98 22.93 16.69
CA LYS A 449 13.00 22.07 16.06
C LYS A 449 13.50 21.03 17.06
N ASN A 450 13.82 19.83 16.58
CA ASN A 450 14.47 18.77 17.34
C ASN A 450 13.81 18.51 18.70
N GLN A 451 12.48 18.35 18.70
CA GLN A 451 11.70 18.15 19.92
C GLN A 451 11.58 16.66 20.25
N GLN A 452 11.96 16.29 21.47
CA GLN A 452 11.76 14.93 22.00
C GLN A 452 10.34 14.81 22.56
N ILE A 453 9.56 13.84 22.06
CA ILE A 453 8.13 13.74 22.38
C ILE A 453 7.84 12.50 23.20
N PHE A 454 7.10 12.70 24.29
CA PHE A 454 6.59 11.65 25.16
C PHE A 454 5.06 11.63 25.15
N TYR A 455 4.48 10.47 24.89
CA TYR A 455 3.04 10.22 24.73
C TYR A 455 2.33 9.82 26.03
N TYR A 456 3.06 9.49 27.11
CA TYR A 456 2.48 9.13 28.42
C TYR A 456 1.99 10.32 29.26
N LYS A 457 2.20 11.56 28.81
CA LYS A 457 1.88 12.77 29.58
C LYS A 457 0.44 13.22 29.30
N LEU A 458 -0.49 12.98 30.24
CA LEU A 458 -1.93 13.34 30.11
C LEU A 458 -2.22 14.86 30.08
N SER A 459 -1.30 15.70 30.56
CA SER A 459 -1.42 17.16 30.54
C SER A 459 -0.55 17.83 29.46
N GLY A 460 0.12 17.04 28.63
CA GLY A 460 0.87 17.53 27.47
C GLY A 460 0.05 17.42 26.19
N GLU A 461 0.29 18.33 25.24
CA GLU A 461 -0.43 18.35 23.95
C GLU A 461 -0.31 17.03 23.15
N ASN A 462 0.60 16.11 23.50
CA ASN A 462 0.88 14.91 22.70
C ASN A 462 0.27 13.60 23.23
N GLY A 463 -0.14 13.54 24.50
CA GLY A 463 -0.75 12.35 25.09
C GLY A 463 -2.27 12.27 24.89
N LYS A 464 -2.91 11.32 25.57
CA LYS A 464 -4.38 11.24 25.62
C LYS A 464 -4.95 12.45 26.37
N ASP A 465 -5.74 13.25 25.66
CA ASP A 465 -6.39 14.46 26.16
C ASP A 465 -7.90 14.21 26.18
N LEU A 466 -8.50 14.25 27.37
CA LEU A 466 -9.92 13.98 27.56
C LEU A 466 -10.83 15.02 26.88
N SER A 467 -10.31 16.22 26.59
CA SER A 467 -11.04 17.24 25.83
C SER A 467 -10.98 17.01 24.32
N ARG A 468 -10.08 16.14 23.85
CA ARG A 468 -9.80 15.86 22.42
C ARG A 468 -9.52 14.38 22.20
N LEU A 469 -10.51 13.53 22.49
CA LEU A 469 -10.42 12.06 22.38
C LEU A 469 -10.22 11.52 20.96
N GLU A 470 -10.15 12.38 19.95
CA GLU A 470 -9.89 12.04 18.56
C GLU A 470 -8.41 12.10 18.20
N TYR A 471 -7.60 12.85 18.97
CA TYR A 471 -6.23 13.27 18.59
C TYR A 471 -5.16 12.75 19.54
N TYR A 472 -5.05 11.42 19.61
CA TYR A 472 -4.00 10.73 20.35
C TYR A 472 -3.73 9.33 19.79
N LEU A 473 -2.51 8.82 20.05
CA LEU A 473 -2.09 7.50 19.62
C LEU A 473 -2.77 6.43 20.50
N ARG A 474 -3.78 5.74 19.96
CA ARG A 474 -4.56 4.74 20.71
C ARG A 474 -3.75 3.58 21.28
N THR A 475 -2.64 3.24 20.64
CA THR A 475 -1.71 2.19 21.08
C THR A 475 -0.54 2.75 21.88
N GLY A 476 -0.42 4.08 22.00
CA GLY A 476 0.74 4.76 22.60
C GLY A 476 2.01 4.79 21.72
N VAL A 477 1.95 4.24 20.50
CA VAL A 477 3.07 4.24 19.54
C VAL A 477 2.57 4.72 18.19
N GLY A 478 3.34 5.58 17.52
CA GLY A 478 2.94 6.20 16.25
C GLY A 478 3.80 5.75 15.06
N LEU A 479 3.44 6.23 13.88
CA LEU A 479 4.20 6.05 12.65
C LEU A 479 5.23 7.18 12.48
N LYS A 480 6.45 6.85 12.08
CA LYS A 480 7.48 7.84 11.67
C LYS A 480 7.96 7.65 10.22
N LYS A 481 7.62 6.52 9.59
CA LYS A 481 7.89 6.27 8.18
C LYS A 481 7.41 7.46 7.33
N TYR A 482 8.12 7.74 6.24
CA TYR A 482 7.91 8.89 5.36
C TYR A 482 8.33 10.26 5.92
N CYS A 483 8.59 10.43 7.23
CA CYS A 483 8.94 11.74 7.78
C CYS A 483 10.35 12.21 7.36
N HIS A 484 10.42 13.33 6.65
CA HIS A 484 11.67 14.03 6.35
C HIS A 484 12.08 14.94 7.51
N PRO A 485 13.39 15.13 7.79
CA PRO A 485 13.84 16.03 8.85
C PRO A 485 13.38 17.49 8.70
N GLU A 486 13.11 17.95 7.48
CA GLU A 486 12.60 19.30 7.20
C GLU A 486 11.08 19.43 7.36
N ASP A 487 10.33 18.32 7.40
CA ASP A 487 8.86 18.39 7.44
C ASP A 487 8.38 19.13 8.71
N SER A 488 7.64 20.23 8.52
CA SER A 488 7.07 21.01 9.62
C SER A 488 5.76 21.70 9.24
N TRP A 489 4.79 21.64 10.16
CA TRP A 489 3.51 22.34 10.09
C TRP A 489 3.46 23.60 10.99
N LYS A 490 4.60 24.00 11.54
CA LYS A 490 4.73 25.26 12.27
C LYS A 490 5.03 26.41 11.31
N GLU A 491 4.93 27.63 11.83
CA GLU A 491 5.27 28.84 11.07
C GLU A 491 6.65 28.72 10.40
N GLY A 492 6.71 29.09 9.11
CA GLY A 492 7.92 28.94 8.27
C GLY A 492 8.24 27.50 7.83
N GLY A 493 7.43 26.52 8.21
CA GLY A 493 7.63 25.10 7.91
C GLY A 493 7.48 24.74 6.43
N TYR A 494 8.36 23.86 5.96
CA TYR A 494 8.37 23.27 4.64
C TYR A 494 7.90 21.81 4.74
N ARG A 495 7.34 21.27 3.65
CA ARG A 495 6.94 19.87 3.56
C ARG A 495 7.57 19.33 2.29
N VAL A 496 8.52 18.41 2.46
CA VAL A 496 9.27 17.86 1.33
C VAL A 496 8.31 16.96 0.53
N PRO A 497 8.20 17.14 -0.80
CA PRO A 497 7.41 16.27 -1.66
C PRO A 497 7.81 14.80 -1.50
N LYS A 498 6.81 13.93 -1.38
CA LYS A 498 6.99 12.48 -1.26
C LYS A 498 6.42 11.79 -2.49
N TYR A 499 6.84 10.55 -2.71
CA TYR A 499 6.40 9.77 -3.86
C TYR A 499 5.96 8.41 -3.39
N GLU A 500 4.82 7.96 -3.90
CA GLU A 500 4.30 6.66 -3.52
C GLU A 500 5.03 5.53 -4.26
N PRO A 501 5.53 4.53 -3.52
CA PRO A 501 6.13 3.33 -4.10
C PRO A 501 5.04 2.28 -4.40
N ALA A 502 4.26 2.46 -5.47
CA ALA A 502 3.19 1.51 -5.82
C ALA A 502 3.75 0.10 -6.12
N ILE A 503 4.91 0.03 -6.76
CA ILE A 503 5.75 -1.17 -6.88
C ILE A 503 7.22 -0.75 -6.80
N ARG A 504 8.01 -1.43 -5.97
CA ARG A 504 9.45 -1.20 -5.84
C ARG A 504 10.28 -2.48 -5.96
N TYR A 505 11.58 -2.37 -6.18
CA TYR A 505 12.44 -3.51 -6.47
C TYR A 505 12.49 -4.56 -5.35
N ALA A 506 12.41 -4.14 -4.08
CA ALA A 506 12.33 -5.06 -2.95
C ALA A 506 11.08 -5.97 -3.00
N ASP A 507 9.96 -5.52 -3.58
CA ASP A 507 8.79 -6.39 -3.78
C ASP A 507 9.13 -7.53 -4.72
N VAL A 508 9.73 -7.22 -5.87
CA VAL A 508 10.09 -8.18 -6.91
C VAL A 508 11.05 -9.24 -6.37
N LEU A 509 12.05 -8.82 -5.59
CA LEU A 509 13.00 -9.72 -4.94
C LEU A 509 12.30 -10.69 -3.97
N LEU A 510 11.39 -10.17 -3.14
CA LEU A 510 10.61 -11.00 -2.21
C LEU A 510 9.63 -11.92 -2.94
N TRP A 511 8.98 -11.45 -4.00
CA TRP A 511 8.07 -12.27 -4.82
C TRP A 511 8.81 -13.41 -5.52
N TYR A 512 10.00 -13.14 -6.05
CA TYR A 512 10.85 -14.16 -6.65
C TYR A 512 11.28 -15.22 -5.62
N ALA A 513 11.77 -14.78 -4.45
CA ALA A 513 12.17 -15.68 -3.38
C ALA A 513 10.99 -16.51 -2.83
N GLU A 514 9.82 -15.89 -2.69
CA GLU A 514 8.58 -16.57 -2.27
C GLU A 514 8.20 -17.64 -3.28
N ALA A 515 8.11 -17.27 -4.57
CA ALA A 515 7.67 -18.18 -5.61
C ALA A 515 8.61 -19.36 -5.81
N LEU A 516 9.93 -19.14 -5.79
CA LEU A 516 10.91 -20.23 -5.86
C LEU A 516 10.83 -21.19 -4.68
N ASN A 517 10.55 -20.69 -3.47
CA ASN A 517 10.51 -21.52 -2.28
C ASN A 517 9.40 -22.57 -2.33
N GLU A 518 8.31 -22.28 -3.03
CA GLU A 518 7.11 -23.13 -3.14
C GLU A 518 7.22 -24.21 -4.23
N LEU A 519 8.30 -24.23 -5.02
CA LEU A 519 8.50 -25.22 -6.07
C LEU A 519 9.09 -26.53 -5.52
N THR A 520 8.55 -27.65 -5.97
CA THR A 520 9.12 -28.99 -5.76
C THR A 520 9.70 -29.60 -7.03
N LYS A 521 9.37 -29.03 -8.19
CA LYS A 521 9.81 -29.49 -9.53
C LYS A 521 10.37 -28.32 -10.36
N SER A 522 11.01 -28.68 -11.48
CA SER A 522 11.40 -27.73 -12.51
C SER A 522 10.27 -27.53 -13.52
N TYR A 523 10.12 -26.30 -14.00
CA TYR A 523 9.16 -25.91 -15.02
C TYR A 523 9.83 -25.09 -16.10
N ASP A 524 9.37 -25.28 -17.33
CA ASP A 524 9.70 -24.44 -18.48
C ASP A 524 8.53 -23.49 -18.74
N ILE A 525 8.81 -22.18 -18.64
CA ILE A 525 7.83 -21.10 -18.73
C ILE A 525 8.23 -20.18 -19.89
N PRO A 526 7.34 -19.90 -20.86
CA PRO A 526 7.62 -18.88 -21.86
C PRO A 526 7.73 -17.50 -21.20
N ASP A 527 8.68 -16.69 -21.67
CA ASP A 527 8.77 -15.28 -21.29
C ASP A 527 7.57 -14.47 -21.83
N PHE A 528 7.48 -13.19 -21.47
CA PHE A 528 6.37 -12.32 -21.85
C PHE A 528 6.27 -12.09 -23.36
N THR A 529 7.32 -12.38 -24.11
CA THR A 529 7.34 -12.31 -25.59
C THR A 529 6.92 -13.62 -26.23
N GLY A 530 7.08 -14.75 -25.51
CA GLY A 530 6.89 -16.10 -26.04
C GLY A 530 8.08 -16.61 -26.85
N GLU A 531 9.14 -15.81 -27.00
CA GLU A 531 10.32 -16.14 -27.83
C GLU A 531 11.36 -16.95 -27.05
N ARG A 532 11.42 -16.77 -25.73
CA ARG A 532 12.40 -17.44 -24.86
C ARG A 532 11.71 -18.29 -23.81
N THR A 533 12.29 -19.42 -23.48
CA THR A 533 11.87 -20.26 -22.35
C THR A 533 12.75 -19.98 -21.13
N ILE A 534 12.10 -19.71 -20.01
CA ILE A 534 12.70 -19.53 -18.69
C ILE A 534 12.50 -20.82 -17.89
N LYS A 535 13.62 -21.45 -17.52
CA LYS A 535 13.61 -22.60 -16.62
C LYS A 535 13.55 -22.12 -15.18
N VAL A 536 12.55 -22.54 -14.43
CA VAL A 536 12.37 -22.20 -13.01
C VAL A 536 12.27 -23.46 -12.15
N GLU A 537 13.07 -23.50 -11.09
CA GLU A 537 13.09 -24.58 -10.11
C GLU A 537 13.50 -24.00 -8.75
N ARG A 538 13.15 -24.68 -7.66
CA ARG A 538 13.57 -24.25 -6.32
C ARG A 538 15.10 -24.31 -6.21
N ASN A 539 15.73 -23.14 -6.18
CA ASN A 539 17.17 -23.00 -6.07
C ASN A 539 17.54 -22.12 -4.87
N ILE A 540 18.23 -22.70 -3.88
CA ILE A 540 18.58 -21.99 -2.63
C ILE A 540 19.49 -20.79 -2.89
N ALA A 541 20.42 -20.87 -3.85
CA ALA A 541 21.31 -19.77 -4.17
C ALA A 541 20.52 -18.58 -4.74
N ASN A 542 19.54 -18.83 -5.61
CA ASN A 542 18.68 -17.80 -6.18
C ASN A 542 17.73 -17.19 -5.14
N ILE A 543 17.16 -18.03 -4.25
CA ILE A 543 16.35 -17.55 -3.12
C ILE A 543 17.20 -16.63 -2.24
N ARG A 544 18.42 -17.05 -1.88
CA ARG A 544 19.35 -16.26 -1.06
C ARG A 544 19.80 -14.99 -1.77
N SER A 545 20.08 -15.01 -3.07
CA SER A 545 20.53 -13.83 -3.81
C SER A 545 19.46 -12.74 -3.88
N ALA A 546 18.17 -13.11 -3.84
CA ALA A 546 17.07 -12.16 -3.79
C ALA A 546 16.77 -11.69 -2.36
N PHE A 547 16.85 -12.58 -1.37
CA PHE A 547 16.48 -12.29 0.00
C PHE A 547 17.57 -11.57 0.82
N LYS A 548 18.83 -12.03 0.73
CA LYS A 548 19.96 -11.51 1.52
C LYS A 548 20.16 -9.99 1.34
N PRO A 549 20.12 -9.40 0.12
CA PRO A 549 20.37 -7.97 -0.04
C PRO A 549 19.40 -7.07 0.74
N ILE A 550 18.14 -7.49 0.91
CA ILE A 550 17.13 -6.74 1.68
C ILE A 550 17.58 -6.59 3.15
N ARG A 551 18.08 -7.69 3.73
CA ARG A 551 18.59 -7.72 5.11
C ARG A 551 19.91 -6.99 5.24
N MET A 552 20.83 -7.15 4.27
CA MET A 552 22.12 -6.45 4.27
C MET A 552 21.95 -4.93 4.22
N ARG A 553 21.04 -4.44 3.37
CA ARG A 553 20.69 -3.00 3.32
C ARG A 553 20.17 -2.50 4.66
N ALA A 554 19.40 -3.31 5.38
CA ALA A 554 18.92 -2.99 6.73
C ALA A 554 19.98 -3.19 7.83
N GLY A 555 21.19 -3.65 7.50
CA GLY A 555 22.26 -3.92 8.46
C GLY A 555 22.00 -5.15 9.34
N ILE A 556 21.21 -6.10 8.84
CA ILE A 556 20.80 -7.29 9.57
C ILE A 556 21.47 -8.53 8.97
N PRO A 557 22.06 -9.43 9.79
CA PRO A 557 22.68 -10.66 9.30
C PRO A 557 21.73 -11.54 8.46
N ASP A 558 22.30 -12.27 7.50
CA ASP A 558 21.56 -13.25 6.70
C ASP A 558 20.99 -14.38 7.57
N LEU A 559 19.99 -15.08 7.04
CA LEU A 559 19.42 -16.26 7.67
C LEU A 559 20.42 -17.43 7.66
N GLN A 560 20.26 -18.32 8.64
CA GLN A 560 21.04 -19.56 8.72
C GLN A 560 20.69 -20.53 7.57
N ASP A 561 21.64 -21.38 7.16
CA ASP A 561 21.49 -22.30 6.03
C ASP A 561 20.32 -23.30 6.22
N ASN A 562 20.05 -23.72 7.45
CA ASN A 562 18.92 -24.60 7.78
C ASN A 562 17.55 -23.96 7.52
N ILE A 563 17.45 -22.62 7.66
CA ILE A 563 16.22 -21.88 7.35
C ILE A 563 15.98 -21.92 5.84
N TYR A 564 16.98 -21.57 5.03
CA TYR A 564 16.90 -21.64 3.57
C TYR A 564 16.61 -23.04 3.02
N SER A 565 17.13 -24.07 3.70
CA SER A 565 16.94 -25.46 3.31
C SER A 565 15.51 -25.96 3.54
N SER A 566 14.76 -25.33 4.47
CA SER A 566 13.40 -25.72 4.81
C SER A 566 12.37 -24.78 4.17
N VAL A 567 11.48 -25.35 3.35
CA VAL A 567 10.38 -24.61 2.73
C VAL A 567 9.54 -23.87 3.78
N THR A 568 9.20 -24.55 4.88
CA THR A 568 8.32 -24.00 5.92
C THR A 568 9.00 -22.92 6.74
N GLU A 569 10.27 -23.14 7.12
CA GLU A 569 11.01 -22.16 7.94
C GLU A 569 11.32 -20.91 7.12
N PHE A 570 11.76 -21.07 5.87
CA PHE A 570 11.98 -19.94 4.97
C PHE A 570 10.69 -19.19 4.68
N ARG A 571 9.56 -19.89 4.43
CA ARG A 571 8.26 -19.23 4.24
C ARG A 571 7.91 -18.35 5.43
N ARG A 572 8.10 -18.83 6.67
CA ARG A 572 7.86 -18.04 7.88
C ARG A 572 8.77 -16.81 7.94
N ALA A 573 10.07 -17.00 7.70
CA ALA A 573 11.04 -15.91 7.69
C ALA A 573 10.74 -14.87 6.60
N LEU A 574 10.32 -15.32 5.41
CA LEU A 574 9.95 -14.44 4.30
C LEU A 574 8.69 -13.62 4.61
N LYS A 575 7.65 -14.25 5.16
CA LYS A 575 6.44 -13.53 5.60
C LYS A 575 6.77 -12.45 6.63
N HIS A 576 7.66 -12.76 7.57
CA HIS A 576 8.13 -11.83 8.59
C HIS A 576 8.96 -10.68 8.00
N GLU A 577 9.93 -10.99 7.13
CA GLU A 577 10.72 -9.96 6.45
C GLU A 577 9.83 -9.05 5.61
N ARG A 578 8.84 -9.59 4.91
CA ARG A 578 7.86 -8.82 4.14
C ARG A 578 7.01 -7.91 5.02
N GLN A 579 6.60 -8.38 6.22
CA GLN A 579 5.88 -7.56 7.20
C GLN A 579 6.69 -6.34 7.68
N ILE A 580 8.01 -6.48 7.82
CA ILE A 580 8.91 -5.41 8.26
C ILE A 580 9.23 -4.47 7.09
N GLU A 581 9.66 -5.05 5.97
CA GLU A 581 10.14 -4.33 4.80
C GLU A 581 9.02 -3.47 4.20
N MET A 582 7.81 -4.03 4.05
CA MET A 582 6.64 -3.41 3.42
C MET A 582 5.67 -2.75 4.43
N PHE A 583 6.10 -2.51 5.66
CA PHE A 583 5.25 -1.91 6.69
C PHE A 583 4.71 -0.54 6.26
N ALA A 584 3.41 -0.30 6.44
CA ALA A 584 2.70 0.92 6.05
C ALA A 584 2.75 1.25 4.54
N GLU A 585 2.95 0.24 3.69
CA GLU A 585 2.91 0.32 2.22
C GLU A 585 1.70 -0.45 1.64
N SER A 586 0.60 -0.56 2.41
CA SER A 586 -0.65 -1.23 2.03
C SER A 586 -0.54 -2.72 1.67
N SER A 587 0.60 -3.36 1.94
CA SER A 587 0.83 -4.76 1.58
C SER A 587 0.20 -5.74 2.58
N ARG A 588 0.23 -5.42 3.89
CA ARG A 588 -0.17 -6.34 4.97
C ARG A 588 -1.60 -6.84 4.82
N TYR A 589 -2.55 -5.95 4.51
CA TYR A 589 -3.96 -6.30 4.32
C TYR A 589 -4.16 -7.38 3.25
N TRP A 590 -3.48 -7.23 2.11
CA TRP A 590 -3.60 -8.14 0.97
C TRP A 590 -2.78 -9.42 1.14
N ASP A 591 -1.60 -9.32 1.72
CA ASP A 591 -0.72 -10.46 2.00
C ASP A 591 -1.37 -11.46 2.97
N LEU A 592 -1.97 -10.98 4.05
CA LEU A 592 -2.70 -11.84 4.99
C LEU A 592 -3.88 -12.56 4.34
N ARG A 593 -4.57 -11.91 3.40
CA ARG A 593 -5.71 -12.50 2.67
C ARG A 593 -5.26 -13.55 1.68
N ARG A 594 -4.28 -13.24 0.81
CA ARG A 594 -3.81 -14.20 -0.21
C ARG A 594 -3.17 -15.43 0.42
N TRP A 595 -2.48 -15.29 1.56
CA TRP A 595 -1.92 -16.41 2.32
C TRP A 595 -2.93 -17.18 3.16
N LYS A 596 -4.15 -16.64 3.34
CA LYS A 596 -5.16 -17.13 4.28
C LYS A 596 -4.72 -17.09 5.76
N ASP A 597 -3.79 -16.21 6.10
CA ASP A 597 -3.33 -16.00 7.47
C ASP A 597 -4.24 -15.02 8.24
N ALA A 598 -5.07 -14.24 7.54
CA ALA A 598 -5.91 -13.21 8.16
C ALA A 598 -6.82 -13.75 9.26
N ALA A 599 -7.37 -14.96 9.12
CA ALA A 599 -8.20 -15.59 10.15
C ALA A 599 -7.46 -15.89 11.46
N THR A 600 -6.13 -15.98 11.44
CA THR A 600 -5.29 -16.15 12.63
C THR A 600 -4.73 -14.82 13.09
N GLU A 601 -4.18 -14.04 12.17
CA GLU A 601 -3.45 -12.81 12.47
C GLU A 601 -4.37 -11.65 12.85
N GLU A 602 -5.61 -11.63 12.35
CA GLU A 602 -6.62 -10.59 12.58
C GLU A 602 -7.71 -11.01 13.59
N ALA A 603 -7.68 -12.23 14.14
CA ALA A 603 -8.66 -12.69 15.12
C ALA A 603 -8.39 -12.21 16.56
N GLY A 604 -7.14 -11.85 16.89
CA GLY A 604 -6.76 -11.40 18.22
C GLY A 604 -7.12 -9.93 18.51
N PRO A 605 -7.28 -9.54 19.79
CA PRO A 605 -7.44 -8.14 20.15
C PRO A 605 -6.19 -7.34 19.78
N ILE A 606 -6.39 -6.08 19.41
CA ILE A 606 -5.28 -5.15 19.21
C ILE A 606 -4.63 -4.85 20.56
N MET A 607 -3.31 -4.95 20.60
CA MET A 607 -2.49 -4.64 21.76
C MET A 607 -1.79 -3.29 21.58
N GLY A 608 -1.80 -2.49 22.65
CA GLY A 608 -1.18 -1.17 22.80
C GLY A 608 -0.50 -1.04 24.16
N TYR A 609 0.13 0.09 24.43
CA TYR A 609 0.53 0.50 25.77
C TYR A 609 -0.64 1.13 26.54
N ASN A 610 -0.48 1.27 27.85
CA ASN A 610 -1.47 1.88 28.73
C ASN A 610 -1.46 3.41 28.59
N VAL A 611 -2.28 3.91 27.65
CA VAL A 611 -2.48 5.35 27.38
C VAL A 611 -3.34 6.07 28.42
N ASP A 612 -3.91 5.34 29.38
CA ASP A 612 -4.80 5.87 30.43
C ASP A 612 -4.09 6.18 31.75
N MET A 613 -2.76 5.96 31.84
CA MET A 613 -2.01 6.21 33.07
C MET A 613 -1.84 7.70 33.39
N ASN A 614 -1.89 8.09 34.67
CA ASN A 614 -1.69 9.48 35.12
C ASN A 614 -0.21 9.93 34.98
N GLY A 615 0.05 10.74 33.95
CA GLY A 615 1.36 11.05 33.34
C GLY A 615 2.38 11.86 34.13
N THR A 616 2.89 11.34 35.25
CA THR A 616 4.14 11.84 35.87
C THR A 616 5.35 11.01 35.46
N ASP A 617 6.55 11.60 35.45
CA ASP A 617 7.79 10.88 35.14
C ASP A 617 8.13 9.78 36.17
N GLN A 618 7.55 9.85 37.38
CA GLN A 618 7.67 8.80 38.41
C GLN A 618 6.82 7.57 38.08
N GLN A 619 5.72 7.76 37.34
CA GLN A 619 4.76 6.71 37.00
C GLN A 619 4.90 6.22 35.56
N ARG A 620 5.87 6.75 34.80
CA ARG A 620 6.05 6.43 33.37
C ARG A 620 6.18 4.93 33.06
N ASN A 621 6.63 4.10 34.01
CA ASN A 621 6.63 2.63 33.87
C ASN A 621 5.23 2.03 33.66
N LEU A 622 4.17 2.68 34.18
CA LEU A 622 2.80 2.23 34.01
C LEU A 622 2.33 2.31 32.55
N PHE A 623 2.89 3.23 31.76
CA PHE A 623 2.59 3.38 30.34
C PHE A 623 2.97 2.11 29.58
N TYR A 624 4.16 1.59 29.81
CA TYR A 624 4.72 0.47 29.04
C TYR A 624 4.08 -0.89 29.33
N LYS A 625 2.99 -0.95 30.11
CA LYS A 625 2.22 -2.17 30.33
C LYS A 625 1.40 -2.51 29.07
N PRO A 626 1.60 -3.68 28.45
CA PRO A 626 0.75 -4.13 27.35
C PRO A 626 -0.72 -4.19 27.78
N THR A 627 -1.58 -3.56 27.00
CA THR A 627 -3.00 -3.35 27.31
C THR A 627 -3.81 -3.57 26.03
N VAL A 628 -4.98 -4.21 26.16
CA VAL A 628 -5.93 -4.36 25.05
C VAL A 628 -6.52 -3.00 24.70
N VAL A 629 -6.45 -2.62 23.43
CA VAL A 629 -7.08 -1.39 22.91
C VAL A 629 -8.56 -1.64 22.66
N SER A 630 -9.35 -1.67 23.74
CA SER A 630 -10.79 -2.02 23.71
C SER A 630 -11.64 -1.08 22.84
N SER A 631 -11.16 0.14 22.59
CA SER A 631 -11.85 1.10 21.72
C SER A 631 -11.88 0.71 20.24
N ILE A 632 -11.08 -0.27 19.83
CA ILE A 632 -11.04 -0.77 18.45
C ILE A 632 -11.16 -2.30 18.51
N PRO A 633 -12.39 -2.85 18.49
CA PRO A 633 -12.56 -4.28 18.37
C PRO A 633 -11.99 -4.75 17.02
N LYS A 634 -11.62 -6.02 16.93
CA LYS A 634 -11.20 -6.64 15.68
C LYS A 634 -11.96 -7.93 15.47
N ILE A 635 -12.41 -8.13 14.24
CA ILE A 635 -13.17 -9.31 13.81
C ILE A 635 -12.66 -9.72 12.44
N PHE A 636 -12.52 -11.03 12.23
CA PHE A 636 -12.30 -11.59 10.90
C PHE A 636 -13.34 -12.66 10.63
N LEU A 637 -14.05 -12.52 9.50
CA LEU A 637 -15.05 -13.47 9.03
C LEU A 637 -14.61 -14.01 7.67
N ARG A 638 -14.99 -15.25 7.34
CA ARG A 638 -14.72 -15.87 6.03
C ARG A 638 -15.09 -14.95 4.85
N LYS A 639 -16.23 -14.28 4.96
CA LYS A 639 -16.73 -13.32 3.96
C LYS A 639 -15.80 -12.14 3.70
N MET A 640 -14.90 -11.80 4.61
CA MET A 640 -13.96 -10.67 4.46
C MET A 640 -12.78 -10.99 3.53
N TYR A 641 -12.62 -12.24 3.08
CA TYR A 641 -11.64 -12.58 2.06
C TYR A 641 -11.96 -11.92 0.71
N LEU A 642 -13.24 -11.84 0.34
CA LEU A 642 -13.72 -11.23 -0.91
C LEU A 642 -14.86 -10.29 -0.61
N TRP A 643 -14.76 -9.06 -1.09
CA TRP A 643 -15.78 -8.04 -0.83
C TRP A 643 -17.11 -8.34 -1.53
N PRO A 644 -18.25 -7.87 -1.01
CA PRO A 644 -19.54 -8.07 -1.67
C PRO A 644 -19.58 -7.32 -2.99
N ILE A 645 -20.22 -7.88 -4.00
CA ILE A 645 -20.55 -7.18 -5.25
C ILE A 645 -21.73 -6.22 -4.96
N PRO A 646 -21.71 -4.96 -5.47
CA PRO A 646 -22.76 -3.98 -5.21
C PRO A 646 -24.15 -4.46 -5.64
N SER A 647 -25.11 -4.49 -4.71
CA SER A 647 -26.44 -5.04 -5.00
C SER A 647 -27.32 -4.08 -5.81
N GLN A 648 -27.26 -2.78 -5.50
CA GLN A 648 -28.14 -1.77 -6.10
C GLN A 648 -27.74 -1.41 -7.54
N SER A 649 -26.43 -1.29 -7.81
CA SER A 649 -25.91 -0.90 -9.11
C SER A 649 -25.60 -2.07 -10.03
N GLU A 650 -25.21 -3.24 -9.50
CA GLU A 650 -24.70 -4.35 -10.33
C GLU A 650 -25.61 -5.59 -10.27
N MET A 651 -25.81 -6.18 -9.10
CA MET A 651 -26.55 -7.46 -8.98
C MET A 651 -28.00 -7.37 -9.49
N LYS A 652 -28.64 -6.19 -9.39
CA LYS A 652 -29.98 -5.95 -9.93
C LYS A 652 -30.02 -5.76 -11.46
N ARG A 653 -28.90 -5.37 -12.07
CA ARG A 653 -28.81 -5.08 -13.51
C ARG A 653 -28.33 -6.27 -14.31
N ASN A 654 -27.36 -7.01 -13.78
CA ASN A 654 -26.81 -8.19 -14.42
C ASN A 654 -27.43 -9.44 -13.80
N VAL A 655 -28.40 -10.03 -14.51
CA VAL A 655 -29.14 -11.20 -14.02
C VAL A 655 -28.28 -12.46 -13.94
N ASN A 656 -27.10 -12.49 -14.54
CA ASN A 656 -26.18 -13.64 -14.51
C ASN A 656 -25.13 -13.53 -13.41
N LEU A 657 -25.08 -12.41 -12.69
CA LEU A 657 -24.11 -12.19 -11.62
C LEU A 657 -24.46 -13.00 -10.37
N VAL A 658 -23.42 -13.53 -9.72
CA VAL A 658 -23.52 -14.25 -8.44
C VAL A 658 -22.70 -13.52 -7.38
N GLN A 659 -23.30 -13.39 -6.19
CA GLN A 659 -22.68 -12.70 -5.06
C GLN A 659 -21.53 -13.56 -4.49
N ASN A 660 -20.55 -12.90 -3.86
CA ASN A 660 -19.51 -13.59 -3.09
C ASN A 660 -20.11 -14.29 -1.86
N PRO A 661 -19.46 -15.36 -1.35
CA PRO A 661 -20.01 -16.15 -0.24
C PRO A 661 -20.33 -15.31 0.99
N ASP A 662 -21.39 -15.68 1.71
CA ASP A 662 -21.77 -15.10 3.01
C ASP A 662 -22.16 -13.58 2.98
N TRP A 663 -22.48 -13.03 1.80
CA TRP A 663 -22.88 -11.62 1.59
C TRP A 663 -24.34 -11.40 1.14
N ASN A 664 -25.12 -12.48 1.03
CA ASN A 664 -26.52 -12.44 0.63
C ASN A 664 -27.46 -11.92 1.71
#